data_AF-A0A9P5UBL4-F1
#
_entry.id   AF-A0A9P5UBL4-F1
#
_cell.length_a   1.000
_cell.length_b   1.000
_cell.length_c   1.000
_cell.angle_alpha   90.00
_cell.angle_beta   90.00
_cell.angle_gamma   90.00
#
_symmetry.space_group_name_H-M   'P 1'
#
loop_
_entity.id
_entity.type
_entity.pdbx_description
1 polymer ?
#
loop_
_entity_poly.entity_id
_entity_poly.type
_entity_poly.pdbx_seq_one_letter_code
_entity_poly.pdbx_strand_id
1 'polypeptide(L)'
;MLRKTLGLPPAHFHVTLTPNGSINEEPNADRTIHSLLPGQLSDRAPDFLDHLIFTLLLFSDYSAAQTQCFELILAQPDSFRGFLRLADAALQNFQYKLAMLAYAQAFNLATPDSDGKMRSYCVKRIEKCSHHSEWGQVFQGFEIEQVPERVASLLTRAWSETLKEALDDLVLAPSLCLESREQLCIPISTTPVLKFYKLPRFFRWIVPFHLAAMSTPKKMEDIDALSAMGFRTVLTLTEEEPLPRSWFSAKPISNIFLPIPNYHPPSIEQMDIIMQLVEDETKLPLLVHCGGGKGRAGTVIACYLAAYGFSKPRPNQVHPELSANEVIAALRTLRPGSLETPQQEAFVSKWCSTIWKRQSIYPLDRPSEPPPCKLVIDGELEPDANLFMLAGLPGSGKSWLSQSLIKRNQKGWACISQDETGSRASCETEIGHNPQARVLLDRCNTSDTDRKRWLELASNWVLNPVCVWFDYDRELCVSRAQMRVGHPTLPPGNRVRRAVEQMQRIFVRPSLKEGFKAVVIIRSFEAAKEFVAMLSPKIGIHKFPRTAHLLDLGAATSDDIILPSSSTLSTYSGQVIITEKVDGANMGFSLSADRSQIVVQNRSHYVSSSSHEQFKKLAHWLDVHRNELYQLLDRDKYFPERYILFGEWLYATHSIPYTHLPDRFMAFDLYDRSLDAFLDRRTLEGLLGQTTIGTVPVIYRGEMPTEDKLKDMVQSLSMFYDGRVEGVYVKWESGGRVVKRGKVVRADFIAGNEHWSKKNLQVNGIANI
;
A
#
# COMPACT_ATOMS: atom_id res chain seq x y z
N MET A 1 -36.74 26.56 24.20
CA MET A 1 -37.80 26.04 23.30
C MET A 1 -39.06 26.91 23.29
N LEU A 2 -39.64 27.27 24.43
CA LEU A 2 -40.92 28.01 24.52
C LEU A 2 -40.98 29.32 23.69
N ARG A 3 -39.93 30.16 23.73
CA ARG A 3 -39.87 31.43 22.97
C ARG A 3 -39.88 31.24 21.46
N LYS A 4 -39.19 30.21 20.96
CA LYS A 4 -39.11 29.88 19.52
C LYS A 4 -40.47 29.44 18.97
N THR A 5 -41.20 28.61 19.73
CA THR A 5 -42.59 28.22 19.41
C THR A 5 -43.58 29.38 19.47
N LEU A 6 -43.23 30.49 20.13
CA LEU A 6 -44.06 31.69 20.27
C LEU A 6 -43.61 32.84 19.35
N GLY A 7 -42.66 32.62 18.44
CA GLY A 7 -42.13 33.67 17.56
C GLY A 7 -41.36 34.78 18.28
N LEU A 8 -40.97 34.56 19.55
CA LEU A 8 -40.26 35.54 20.36
C LEU A 8 -38.74 35.42 20.15
N PRO A 9 -38.00 36.54 20.12
CA PRO A 9 -36.54 36.52 20.00
C PRO A 9 -35.90 35.79 21.20
N PRO A 10 -34.70 35.19 21.03
CA PRO A 10 -33.95 34.57 22.12
C PRO A 10 -33.82 35.53 23.32
N ALA A 11 -33.87 35.01 24.55
CA ALA A 11 -33.62 35.85 25.72
C ALA A 11 -32.18 36.38 25.67
N HIS A 12 -32.00 37.69 25.88
CA HIS A 12 -30.69 38.33 25.88
C HIS A 12 -29.82 37.77 27.03
N PHE A 13 -28.50 37.82 26.86
CA PHE A 13 -27.52 37.54 27.90
C PHE A 13 -27.87 38.37 29.16
N HIS A 14 -28.08 37.73 30.30
CA HIS A 14 -28.20 38.44 31.58
C HIS A 14 -26.83 38.37 32.28
N VAL A 15 -25.95 39.31 31.95
CA VAL A 15 -24.70 39.50 32.73
C VAL A 15 -25.10 40.20 34.02
N THR A 16 -25.02 39.49 35.15
CA THR A 16 -25.15 40.14 36.45
C THR A 16 -23.77 40.66 36.83
N LEU A 17 -23.50 41.95 36.57
CA LEU A 17 -22.32 42.62 37.09
C LEU A 17 -22.45 42.62 38.62
N THR A 18 -21.54 41.95 39.33
CA THR A 18 -21.58 41.92 40.80
C THR A 18 -21.14 43.29 41.36
N PRO A 19 -21.64 43.70 42.55
CA PRO A 19 -21.50 45.08 43.06
C PRO A 19 -20.08 45.53 43.45
N ASN A 20 -19.03 44.75 43.20
CA ASN A 20 -17.68 45.01 43.73
C ASN A 20 -16.69 45.60 42.72
N GLY A 21 -17.15 46.14 41.60
CA GLY A 21 -16.33 46.96 40.69
C GLY A 21 -16.93 48.35 40.61
N SER A 22 -16.19 49.37 41.07
CA SER A 22 -16.58 50.78 41.08
C SER A 22 -17.32 51.19 39.80
N ILE A 23 -18.58 51.58 39.98
CA ILE A 23 -19.44 52.12 38.94
C ILE A 23 -18.94 53.55 38.62
N ASN A 24 -18.15 53.68 37.56
CA ASN A 24 -18.39 54.78 36.63
C ASN A 24 -19.46 54.24 35.68
N GLU A 25 -20.72 54.59 35.98
CA GLU A 25 -21.86 54.33 35.10
C GLU A 25 -21.66 55.19 33.84
N GLU A 26 -20.90 54.67 32.88
CA GLU A 26 -20.83 55.28 31.56
C GLU A 26 -22.22 55.16 30.91
N PRO A 27 -22.90 56.28 30.62
CA PRO A 27 -24.26 56.26 30.07
C PRO A 27 -24.37 55.61 28.68
N ASN A 28 -23.22 55.26 28.08
CA ASN A 28 -23.09 54.67 26.74
C ASN A 28 -22.48 53.24 26.75
N ALA A 29 -22.41 52.56 27.90
CA ALA A 29 -21.89 51.19 27.95
C ALA A 29 -22.78 50.23 27.14
N ASP A 30 -22.19 49.59 26.11
CA ASP A 30 -22.89 48.61 25.26
C ASP A 30 -23.30 47.38 26.08
N ARG A 31 -24.62 47.20 26.27
CA ARG A 31 -25.21 46.05 26.98
C ARG A 31 -25.62 44.92 26.05
N THR A 32 -25.28 45.01 24.77
CA THR A 32 -25.54 43.95 23.80
C THR A 32 -24.49 42.84 23.89
N ILE A 33 -24.71 41.74 23.18
CA ILE A 33 -23.73 40.64 23.09
C ILE A 33 -22.37 41.08 22.51
N HIS A 34 -22.33 42.21 21.81
CA HIS A 34 -21.11 42.74 21.20
C HIS A 34 -20.11 43.24 22.25
N SER A 35 -20.54 43.58 23.48
CA SER A 35 -19.61 43.88 24.57
C SER A 35 -18.86 42.67 25.13
N LEU A 36 -19.19 41.46 24.67
CA LEU A 36 -18.50 40.22 25.04
C LEU A 36 -17.43 39.81 24.00
N LEU A 37 -17.27 40.57 22.92
CA LEU A 37 -16.30 40.31 21.84
C LEU A 37 -14.86 40.73 22.23
N PRO A 38 -13.81 40.28 21.48
CA PRO A 38 -12.40 40.44 21.88
C PRO A 38 -12.01 41.87 22.28
N GLY A 39 -11.30 42.00 23.40
CA GLY A 39 -10.81 43.29 23.93
C GLY A 39 -11.58 43.85 25.14
N GLN A 40 -12.74 43.27 25.50
CA GLN A 40 -13.58 43.76 26.62
C GLN A 40 -13.64 42.84 27.85
N LEU A 41 -13.19 41.57 27.75
CA LEU A 41 -13.15 40.59 28.85
C LEU A 41 -11.81 39.83 28.82
N SER A 42 -11.13 39.77 29.97
CA SER A 42 -9.77 39.26 30.13
C SER A 42 -9.67 37.74 30.39
N ASP A 43 -10.73 37.10 30.87
CA ASP A 43 -10.79 35.65 31.08
C ASP A 43 -11.92 35.03 30.24
N ARG A 44 -11.55 34.13 29.32
CA ARG A 44 -12.47 33.49 28.35
C ARG A 44 -12.41 31.99 28.49
N ALA A 45 -13.00 31.48 29.58
CA ALA A 45 -13.13 30.04 29.79
C ALA A 45 -13.83 29.36 28.59
N PRO A 46 -13.47 28.11 28.25
CA PRO A 46 -14.06 27.40 27.10
C PRO A 46 -15.59 27.27 27.14
N ASP A 47 -16.18 27.06 28.31
CA ASP A 47 -17.64 26.97 28.46
C ASP A 47 -18.32 28.33 28.17
N PHE A 48 -17.67 29.44 28.55
CA PHE A 48 -18.15 30.78 28.20
C PHE A 48 -18.11 30.98 26.68
N LEU A 49 -17.02 30.56 26.02
CA LEU A 49 -16.91 30.64 24.56
C LEU A 49 -17.98 29.80 23.85
N ASP A 50 -18.22 28.54 24.25
CA ASP A 50 -19.26 27.70 23.64
C ASP A 50 -20.66 28.32 23.80
N HIS A 51 -20.98 28.87 24.99
CA HIS A 51 -22.24 29.57 25.22
C HIS A 51 -22.35 30.86 24.39
N LEU A 52 -21.30 31.68 24.30
CA LEU A 52 -21.26 32.88 23.49
C LEU A 52 -21.50 32.54 22.01
N ILE A 53 -20.80 31.54 21.49
CA ILE A 53 -20.96 31.04 20.11
C ILE A 53 -22.39 30.57 19.88
N PHE A 54 -22.94 29.75 20.77
CA PHE A 54 -24.31 29.26 20.66
C PHE A 54 -25.33 30.42 20.62
N THR A 55 -25.12 31.45 21.42
CA THR A 55 -25.99 32.63 21.40
C THR A 55 -25.84 33.42 20.11
N LEU A 56 -24.61 33.67 19.62
CA LEU A 56 -24.37 34.34 18.33
C LEU A 56 -25.03 33.59 17.17
N LEU A 57 -24.96 32.25 17.16
CA LEU A 57 -25.67 31.41 16.19
C LEU A 57 -27.20 31.61 16.25
N LEU A 58 -27.78 31.72 17.45
CA LEU A 58 -29.22 32.00 17.61
C LEU A 58 -29.63 33.39 17.11
N PHE A 59 -28.73 34.37 17.21
CA PHE A 59 -28.91 35.72 16.66
C PHE A 59 -28.56 35.82 15.17
N SER A 60 -28.17 34.71 14.52
CA SER A 60 -27.72 34.68 13.13
C SER A 60 -26.48 35.52 12.85
N ASP A 61 -25.67 35.84 13.86
CA ASP A 61 -24.36 36.49 13.70
C ASP A 61 -23.28 35.42 13.51
N TYR A 62 -23.29 34.80 12.33
CA TYR A 62 -22.43 33.68 12.00
C TYR A 62 -20.96 34.09 11.88
N SER A 63 -20.66 35.32 11.44
CA SER A 63 -19.30 35.82 11.27
C SER A 63 -18.60 36.01 12.64
N ALA A 64 -19.29 36.63 13.60
CA ALA A 64 -18.78 36.73 14.95
C ALA A 64 -18.66 35.34 15.60
N ALA A 65 -19.65 34.46 15.40
CA ALA A 65 -19.61 33.09 15.90
C ALA A 65 -18.37 32.32 15.40
N GLN A 66 -18.05 32.41 14.11
CA GLN A 66 -16.86 31.75 13.53
C GLN A 66 -15.57 32.23 14.17
N THR A 67 -15.43 33.54 14.38
CA THR A 67 -14.24 34.12 15.02
C THR A 67 -14.06 33.55 16.44
N GLN A 68 -15.14 33.43 17.21
CA GLN A 68 -15.08 32.84 18.55
C GLN A 68 -14.84 31.31 18.51
N CYS A 69 -15.31 30.61 17.47
CA CYS A 69 -15.05 29.17 17.31
C CYS A 69 -13.55 28.87 17.18
N PHE A 70 -12.77 29.73 16.53
CA PHE A 70 -11.32 29.53 16.41
C PHE A 70 -10.63 29.57 17.78
N GLU A 71 -11.02 30.50 18.64
CA GLU A 71 -10.50 30.57 20.01
C GLU A 71 -10.92 29.34 20.83
N LEU A 72 -12.16 28.86 20.69
CA LEU A 72 -12.61 27.64 21.37
C LEU A 72 -11.85 26.39 20.88
N ILE A 73 -11.62 26.26 19.58
CA ILE A 73 -10.84 25.14 19.00
C ILE A 73 -9.40 25.17 19.50
N LEU A 74 -8.77 26.34 19.58
CA LEU A 74 -7.41 26.46 20.10
C LEU A 74 -7.32 26.20 21.60
N ALA A 75 -8.36 26.57 22.36
CA ALA A 75 -8.43 26.32 23.80
C ALA A 75 -8.74 24.84 24.13
N GLN A 76 -9.52 24.16 23.29
CA GLN A 76 -9.92 22.75 23.47
C GLN A 76 -9.82 21.97 22.13
N PRO A 77 -8.61 21.70 21.63
CA PRO A 77 -8.42 21.05 20.32
C PRO A 77 -8.92 19.61 20.27
N ASP A 78 -9.05 18.96 21.42
CA ASP A 78 -9.54 17.57 21.55
C ASP A 78 -11.05 17.50 21.81
N SER A 79 -11.76 18.63 21.79
CA SER A 79 -13.21 18.70 21.97
C SER A 79 -13.93 18.88 20.63
N PHE A 80 -14.97 18.08 20.38
CA PHE A 80 -15.77 18.23 19.16
C PHE A 80 -16.59 19.54 19.13
N ARG A 81 -16.84 20.19 20.28
CA ARG A 81 -17.78 21.32 20.40
C ARG A 81 -17.40 22.48 19.49
N GLY A 82 -16.14 22.94 19.57
CA GLY A 82 -15.65 24.05 18.75
C GLY A 82 -15.78 23.78 17.25
N PHE A 83 -15.43 22.57 16.82
CA PHE A 83 -15.57 22.15 15.42
C PHE A 83 -17.03 22.07 14.97
N LEU A 84 -17.92 21.50 15.79
CA LEU A 84 -19.34 21.39 15.46
C LEU A 84 -19.98 22.78 15.29
N ARG A 85 -19.68 23.72 16.20
CA ARG A 85 -20.19 25.10 16.10
C ARG A 85 -19.63 25.83 14.89
N LEU A 86 -18.33 25.68 14.61
CA LEU A 86 -17.71 26.23 13.42
C LEU A 86 -18.39 25.70 12.15
N ALA A 87 -18.67 24.40 12.12
CA ALA A 87 -19.31 23.75 10.98
C ALA A 87 -20.71 24.29 10.72
N ASP A 88 -21.53 24.41 11.77
CA ASP A 88 -22.88 24.99 11.66
C ASP A 88 -22.83 26.46 11.20
N ALA A 89 -21.92 27.28 11.74
CA ALA A 89 -21.75 28.68 11.33
C ALA A 89 -21.29 28.80 9.86
N ALA A 90 -20.29 28.00 9.46
CA ALA A 90 -19.76 27.98 8.10
C ALA A 90 -20.83 27.54 7.08
N LEU A 91 -21.67 26.57 7.44
CA LEU A 91 -22.77 26.14 6.59
C LEU A 91 -23.80 27.25 6.34
N GLN A 92 -24.09 28.09 7.34
CA GLN A 92 -24.99 29.24 7.17
C GLN A 92 -24.36 30.37 6.33
N ASN A 93 -23.03 30.50 6.38
CA ASN A 93 -22.27 31.43 5.54
C ASN A 93 -21.95 30.89 4.13
N PHE A 94 -22.54 29.76 3.72
CA PHE A 94 -22.28 29.10 2.43
C PHE A 94 -20.80 28.71 2.20
N GLN A 95 -20.03 28.55 3.28
CA GLN A 95 -18.64 28.09 3.26
C GLN A 95 -18.59 26.57 3.38
N TYR A 96 -19.07 25.88 2.34
CA TYR A 96 -19.34 24.44 2.39
C TYR A 96 -18.10 23.58 2.65
N LYS A 97 -16.94 23.96 2.12
CA LYS A 97 -15.66 23.25 2.36
C LYS A 97 -15.24 23.37 3.83
N LEU A 98 -15.26 24.57 4.38
CA LEU A 98 -14.95 24.79 5.79
C LEU A 98 -15.89 24.00 6.70
N ALA A 99 -17.19 24.05 6.40
CA ALA A 99 -18.21 23.28 7.12
C ALA A 99 -17.94 21.76 7.04
N MET A 100 -17.65 21.24 5.85
CA MET A 100 -17.36 19.82 5.63
C MET A 100 -16.16 19.34 6.46
N LEU A 101 -15.05 20.09 6.46
CA LEU A 101 -13.86 19.77 7.22
C LEU A 101 -14.12 19.81 8.73
N ALA A 102 -14.86 20.82 9.19
CA ALA A 102 -15.19 20.98 10.60
C ALA A 102 -16.15 19.87 11.09
N TYR A 103 -17.17 19.47 10.32
CA TYR A 103 -18.01 18.31 10.65
C TYR A 103 -17.22 17.01 10.69
N ALA A 104 -16.23 16.82 9.80
CA ALA A 104 -15.38 15.64 9.81
C ALA A 104 -14.52 15.56 11.08
N GLN A 105 -13.95 16.68 11.53
CA GLN A 105 -13.21 16.72 12.80
C GLN A 105 -14.13 16.50 14.01
N ALA A 106 -15.31 17.12 14.02
CA ALA A 106 -16.29 16.92 15.08
C ALA A 106 -16.71 15.44 15.19
N PHE A 107 -16.91 14.77 14.05
CA PHE A 107 -17.21 13.34 14.02
C PHE A 107 -16.07 12.49 14.61
N ASN A 108 -14.82 12.78 14.23
CA ASN A 108 -13.66 12.01 14.70
C ASN A 108 -13.42 12.15 16.20
N LEU A 109 -13.67 13.33 16.75
CA LEU A 109 -13.51 13.62 18.19
C LEU A 109 -14.71 13.14 19.04
N ALA A 110 -15.79 12.69 18.40
CA ALA A 110 -16.98 12.17 19.07
C ALA A 110 -16.83 10.69 19.44
N THR A 111 -17.16 10.33 20.67
CA THR A 111 -17.18 8.92 21.11
C THR A 111 -18.44 8.20 20.60
N PRO A 112 -18.32 7.03 19.95
CA PRO A 112 -19.48 6.30 19.40
C PRO A 112 -20.60 6.03 20.41
N ASP A 113 -20.24 5.66 21.64
CA ASP A 113 -21.20 5.21 22.67
C ASP A 113 -22.04 6.34 23.26
N SER A 114 -21.45 7.53 23.47
CA SER A 114 -22.15 8.68 24.05
C SER A 114 -22.74 9.63 23.01
N ASP A 115 -22.11 9.73 21.82
CA ASP A 115 -22.37 10.81 20.85
C ASP A 115 -22.87 10.31 19.48
N GLY A 116 -23.40 9.08 19.42
CA GLY A 116 -23.89 8.47 18.17
C GLY A 116 -24.85 9.36 17.36
N LYS A 117 -25.78 10.07 18.02
CA LYS A 117 -26.69 11.03 17.35
C LYS A 117 -25.96 12.18 16.68
N MET A 118 -24.89 12.68 17.31
CA MET A 118 -24.09 13.78 16.78
C MET A 118 -23.21 13.32 15.62
N ARG A 119 -22.66 12.10 15.70
CA ARG A 119 -21.96 11.46 14.56
C ARG A 119 -22.88 11.33 13.35
N SER A 120 -24.10 10.83 13.53
CA SER A 120 -25.09 10.76 12.44
C SER A 120 -25.50 12.14 11.91
N TYR A 121 -25.54 13.17 12.77
CA TYR A 121 -25.78 14.55 12.34
C TYR A 121 -24.64 15.06 11.44
N CYS A 122 -23.39 14.87 11.85
CA CYS A 122 -22.22 15.28 11.06
C CYS A 122 -22.22 14.62 9.68
N VAL A 123 -22.47 13.31 9.59
CA VAL A 123 -22.52 12.56 8.34
C VAL A 123 -23.56 13.16 7.37
N LYS A 124 -24.79 13.41 7.83
CA LYS A 124 -25.85 14.05 7.02
C LYS A 124 -25.49 15.46 6.56
N ARG A 125 -24.74 16.21 7.39
CA ARG A 125 -24.31 17.56 7.03
C ARG A 125 -23.15 17.56 6.04
N ILE A 126 -22.22 16.62 6.16
CA ILE A 126 -21.14 16.41 5.18
C ILE A 126 -21.74 16.07 3.81
N GLU A 127 -22.73 15.18 3.75
CA GLU A 127 -23.48 14.89 2.52
C GLU A 127 -24.07 16.17 1.92
N LYS A 128 -24.74 17.02 2.72
CA LYS A 128 -25.27 18.29 2.23
C LYS A 128 -24.18 19.21 1.68
N CYS A 129 -23.02 19.28 2.33
CA CYS A 129 -21.88 20.07 1.84
C CYS A 129 -21.34 19.54 0.50
N SER A 130 -21.42 18.23 0.26
CA SER A 130 -20.89 17.58 -0.95
C SER A 130 -21.58 18.03 -2.25
N HIS A 131 -22.80 18.58 -2.15
CA HIS A 131 -23.51 19.15 -3.29
C HIS A 131 -22.85 20.44 -3.82
N HIS A 132 -21.99 21.07 -3.01
CA HIS A 132 -21.39 22.37 -3.32
C HIS A 132 -19.86 22.36 -3.29
N SER A 133 -19.25 21.31 -2.73
CA SER A 133 -17.80 21.17 -2.61
C SER A 133 -17.36 19.72 -2.74
N GLU A 134 -16.13 19.49 -3.21
CA GLU A 134 -15.60 18.13 -3.42
C GLU A 134 -15.37 17.39 -2.09
N TRP A 135 -15.36 16.06 -2.11
CA TRP A 135 -15.16 15.25 -0.91
C TRP A 135 -13.75 15.39 -0.31
N GLY A 136 -13.67 15.32 1.02
CA GLY A 136 -12.40 15.29 1.74
C GLY A 136 -11.64 16.60 1.67
N GLN A 137 -10.31 16.49 1.55
CA GLN A 137 -9.36 17.59 1.54
C GLN A 137 -9.06 18.11 0.12
N VAL A 138 -10.04 18.01 -0.79
CA VAL A 138 -9.91 18.49 -2.16
C VAL A 138 -10.62 19.84 -2.27
N PHE A 139 -9.89 20.87 -2.68
CA PHE A 139 -10.30 22.27 -2.64
C PHE A 139 -10.44 22.86 -4.03
N GLN A 140 -11.47 23.67 -4.24
CA GLN A 140 -11.51 24.67 -5.28
C GLN A 140 -10.65 25.88 -4.86
N GLY A 141 -10.14 26.65 -5.83
CA GLY A 141 -9.23 27.77 -5.53
C GLY A 141 -9.78 28.78 -4.52
N PHE A 142 -11.06 29.15 -4.64
CA PHE A 142 -11.70 30.13 -3.74
C PHE A 142 -11.99 29.57 -2.34
N GLU A 143 -12.01 28.24 -2.17
CA GLU A 143 -12.27 27.61 -0.87
C GLU A 143 -11.05 27.66 0.05
N ILE A 144 -9.85 27.84 -0.52
CA ILE A 144 -8.59 27.89 0.23
C ILE A 144 -8.59 29.07 1.21
N GLU A 145 -9.02 30.25 0.75
CA GLU A 145 -9.05 31.48 1.56
C GLU A 145 -10.08 31.42 2.68
N GLN A 146 -11.04 30.48 2.62
CA GLN A 146 -12.04 30.28 3.65
C GLN A 146 -11.50 29.49 4.85
N VAL A 147 -10.35 28.83 4.73
CA VAL A 147 -9.75 28.06 5.83
C VAL A 147 -8.79 28.94 6.62
N PRO A 148 -9.07 29.24 7.90
CA PRO A 148 -8.21 30.12 8.69
C PRO A 148 -6.87 29.44 9.02
N GLU A 149 -5.77 30.15 8.75
CA GLU A 149 -4.39 29.65 8.92
C GLU A 149 -4.11 29.09 10.33
N ARG A 150 -4.62 29.77 11.38
CA ARG A 150 -4.41 29.39 12.79
C ARG A 150 -4.96 28.00 13.16
N VAL A 151 -6.01 27.53 12.50
CA VAL A 151 -6.65 26.23 12.77
C VAL A 151 -6.60 25.28 11.57
N ALA A 152 -5.93 25.69 10.48
CA ALA A 152 -5.88 24.94 9.23
C ALA A 152 -5.33 23.52 9.44
N SER A 153 -4.24 23.39 10.20
CA SER A 153 -3.60 22.08 10.49
C SER A 153 -4.51 21.10 11.23
N LEU A 154 -5.46 21.61 12.03
CA LEU A 154 -6.45 20.80 12.74
C LEU A 154 -7.60 20.40 11.81
N LEU A 155 -8.06 21.32 10.96
CA LEU A 155 -9.17 21.09 10.02
C LEU A 155 -8.79 20.14 8.88
N THR A 156 -7.54 20.21 8.40
CA THR A 156 -7.04 19.39 7.29
C THR A 156 -6.36 18.11 7.76
N ARG A 157 -6.73 17.56 8.92
CA ARG A 157 -6.33 16.20 9.32
C ARG A 157 -7.03 15.16 8.43
N ALA A 158 -6.34 14.07 8.14
CA ALA A 158 -6.87 12.99 7.32
C ALA A 158 -8.18 12.45 7.93
N TRP A 159 -9.14 12.10 7.07
CA TRP A 159 -10.42 11.55 7.53
C TRP A 159 -10.22 10.12 8.01
N SER A 160 -10.79 9.77 9.17
CA SER A 160 -10.69 8.43 9.75
C SER A 160 -11.41 7.40 8.89
N GLU A 161 -10.97 6.13 8.96
CA GLU A 161 -11.68 5.03 8.29
C GLU A 161 -13.13 4.91 8.78
N THR A 162 -13.36 5.10 10.10
CA THR A 162 -14.73 5.07 10.66
C THR A 162 -15.66 6.14 10.07
N LEU A 163 -15.14 7.29 9.65
CA LEU A 163 -15.93 8.31 8.96
C LEU A 163 -16.20 7.90 7.51
N LYS A 164 -15.22 7.32 6.83
CA LYS A 164 -15.39 6.82 5.45
C LYS A 164 -16.44 5.71 5.41
N GLU A 165 -16.36 4.75 6.34
CA GLU A 165 -17.35 3.68 6.52
C GLU A 165 -18.75 4.25 6.77
N ALA A 166 -18.88 5.24 7.67
CA ALA A 166 -20.18 5.85 7.95
C ALA A 166 -20.75 6.64 6.76
N LEU A 167 -19.91 7.10 5.83
CA LEU A 167 -20.35 7.72 4.58
C LEU A 167 -20.75 6.68 3.53
N ASP A 168 -20.21 5.46 3.61
CA ASP A 168 -20.57 4.37 2.69
C ASP A 168 -22.00 3.86 2.91
N ASP A 169 -22.51 3.97 4.15
CA ASP A 169 -23.90 3.65 4.49
C ASP A 169 -24.91 4.61 3.86
N LEU A 170 -24.45 5.75 3.32
CA LEU A 170 -25.29 6.68 2.58
C LEU A 170 -25.39 6.26 1.12
N VAL A 171 -26.61 6.22 0.58
CA VAL A 171 -26.83 6.11 -0.87
C VAL A 171 -26.53 7.46 -1.51
N LEU A 172 -25.25 7.69 -1.82
CA LEU A 172 -24.77 8.95 -2.38
C LEU A 172 -24.88 8.94 -3.90
N ALA A 173 -25.59 9.93 -4.45
CA ALA A 173 -25.53 10.28 -5.87
C ALA A 173 -24.85 11.65 -6.00
N PRO A 174 -23.54 11.70 -6.31
CA PRO A 174 -22.82 12.96 -6.44
C PRO A 174 -23.51 13.90 -7.43
N SER A 175 -23.75 15.14 -7.02
CA SER A 175 -24.48 16.14 -7.80
C SER A 175 -23.63 17.36 -8.17
N LEU A 176 -22.49 17.56 -7.52
CA LEU A 176 -21.58 18.67 -7.80
C LEU A 176 -20.98 18.52 -9.20
N CYS A 177 -21.35 19.42 -10.10
CA CYS A 177 -20.79 19.53 -11.43
C CYS A 177 -19.67 20.58 -11.44
N LEU A 178 -18.46 20.17 -11.86
CA LEU A 178 -17.33 21.08 -12.06
C LEU A 178 -16.83 20.99 -13.50
N GLU A 179 -16.45 22.13 -14.06
CA GLU A 179 -15.95 22.21 -15.43
C GLU A 179 -14.55 21.59 -15.54
N SER A 180 -14.25 20.96 -16.68
CA SER A 180 -12.96 20.26 -16.86
C SER A 180 -11.71 21.16 -16.77
N ARG A 181 -11.87 22.48 -16.86
CA ARG A 181 -10.80 23.47 -16.73
C ARG A 181 -10.52 23.89 -15.28
N GLU A 182 -11.47 23.65 -14.39
CA GLU A 182 -11.32 23.99 -12.97
C GLU A 182 -10.28 23.06 -12.35
N GLN A 183 -9.29 23.66 -11.69
CA GLN A 183 -8.21 22.95 -11.03
C GLN A 183 -8.52 22.83 -9.55
N LEU A 184 -8.46 21.60 -9.06
CA LEU A 184 -8.60 21.29 -7.67
C LEU A 184 -7.23 21.19 -7.00
N CYS A 185 -7.19 21.48 -5.71
CA CYS A 185 -5.97 21.50 -4.92
C CYS A 185 -6.10 20.60 -3.68
N ILE A 186 -4.99 20.09 -3.19
CA ILE A 186 -4.91 19.38 -1.90
C ILE A 186 -3.88 20.03 -0.99
N PRO A 187 -4.04 19.97 0.33
CA PRO A 187 -3.03 20.42 1.26
C PRO A 187 -1.82 19.47 1.24
N ILE A 188 -0.61 20.01 1.20
CA ILE A 188 0.65 19.27 1.38
C ILE A 188 1.40 19.91 2.55
N SER A 189 1.63 19.16 3.63
CA SER A 189 2.33 19.66 4.81
C SER A 189 3.77 19.16 4.90
N THR A 190 4.73 20.09 4.83
CA THR A 190 6.14 19.91 5.23
C THR A 190 6.66 21.08 6.07
N THR A 191 5.80 22.05 6.43
CA THR A 191 6.13 23.30 7.12
C THR A 191 4.96 23.77 8.00
N PRO A 192 5.16 24.68 8.98
CA PRO A 192 4.08 25.22 9.80
C PRO A 192 2.99 25.97 9.03
N VAL A 193 3.26 26.40 7.79
CA VAL A 193 2.28 27.04 6.88
C VAL A 193 1.66 26.01 5.94
N LEU A 194 0.33 25.99 5.83
CA LEU A 194 -0.42 25.09 4.96
C LEU A 194 -0.17 25.46 3.48
N LYS A 195 0.51 24.58 2.74
CA LYS A 195 0.70 24.73 1.30
C LYS A 195 -0.30 23.87 0.53
N PHE A 196 -0.64 24.31 -0.67
CA PHE A 196 -1.54 23.59 -1.56
C PHE A 196 -0.86 23.14 -2.84
N TYR A 197 -1.21 21.94 -3.30
CA TYR A 197 -0.75 21.36 -4.54
C TYR A 197 -1.89 21.20 -5.52
N LYS A 198 -1.67 21.61 -6.76
CA LYS A 198 -2.66 21.55 -7.83
C LYS A 198 -2.68 20.16 -8.45
N LEU A 199 -3.84 19.51 -8.39
CA LEU A 199 -4.05 18.24 -9.06
C LEU A 199 -4.13 18.42 -10.58
N PRO A 200 -3.76 17.41 -11.38
CA PRO A 200 -4.11 17.40 -12.79
C PRO A 200 -5.61 17.59 -13.02
N ARG A 201 -5.95 18.20 -14.16
CA ARG A 201 -7.29 18.71 -14.44
C ARG A 201 -8.36 17.63 -14.36
N PHE A 202 -9.59 18.07 -14.13
CA PHE A 202 -10.80 17.26 -14.22
C PHE A 202 -10.81 16.05 -13.27
N PHE A 203 -10.11 16.18 -12.13
CA PHE A 203 -10.25 15.27 -11.00
C PHE A 203 -11.67 15.32 -10.44
N ARG A 204 -12.28 14.17 -10.23
CA ARG A 204 -13.53 14.01 -9.46
C ARG A 204 -13.52 12.68 -8.73
N TRP A 205 -14.04 12.66 -7.51
CA TRP A 205 -14.54 11.42 -6.92
C TRP A 205 -15.82 11.01 -7.64
N ILE A 206 -15.85 9.76 -8.12
CA ILE A 206 -17.05 9.13 -8.69
C ILE A 206 -17.80 8.41 -7.58
N VAL A 207 -17.06 7.64 -6.77
CA VAL A 207 -17.52 7.07 -5.51
C VAL A 207 -16.53 7.57 -4.45
N PRO A 208 -16.96 8.36 -3.45
CA PRO A 208 -16.07 8.99 -2.49
C PRO A 208 -15.10 7.99 -1.85
N PHE A 209 -13.81 8.33 -1.85
CA PHE A 209 -12.73 7.51 -1.29
C PHE A 209 -12.61 6.08 -1.87
N HIS A 210 -13.24 5.79 -3.01
CA HIS A 210 -13.24 4.47 -3.62
C HIS A 210 -12.79 4.51 -5.09
N LEU A 211 -13.43 5.35 -5.90
CA LEU A 211 -13.15 5.48 -7.33
C LEU A 211 -13.12 6.94 -7.74
N ALA A 212 -12.06 7.36 -8.42
CA ALA A 212 -11.93 8.70 -8.97
C ALA A 212 -11.49 8.66 -10.44
N ALA A 213 -11.72 9.78 -11.14
CA ALA A 213 -11.25 9.95 -12.51
C ALA A 213 -10.63 11.33 -12.75
N MET A 214 -9.58 11.39 -13.59
CA MET A 214 -8.89 12.64 -13.93
C MET A 214 -8.17 12.61 -15.29
N SER A 215 -7.59 13.75 -15.67
CA SER A 215 -6.64 13.84 -16.80
C SER A 215 -5.25 13.33 -16.45
N THR A 216 -4.41 13.08 -17.47
CA THR A 216 -3.12 12.40 -17.29
C THR A 216 -2.21 13.12 -16.27
N PRO A 217 -1.63 12.41 -15.29
CA PRO A 217 -0.52 12.91 -14.50
C PRO A 217 0.66 13.30 -15.41
N LYS A 218 1.33 14.41 -15.10
CA LYS A 218 2.40 14.97 -15.95
C LYS A 218 3.78 14.90 -15.32
N LYS A 219 3.87 14.68 -14.01
CA LYS A 219 5.14 14.63 -13.27
C LYS A 219 5.03 13.74 -12.03
N MET A 220 6.18 13.39 -11.45
CA MET A 220 6.26 12.49 -10.30
C MET A 220 5.50 13.03 -9.09
N GLU A 221 5.50 14.34 -8.89
CA GLU A 221 4.82 15.00 -7.77
C GLU A 221 3.31 14.84 -7.84
N ASP A 222 2.73 14.63 -9.03
CA ASP A 222 1.31 14.31 -9.15
C ASP A 222 1.00 12.95 -8.51
N ILE A 223 1.91 11.98 -8.65
CA ILE A 223 1.77 10.66 -8.03
C ILE A 223 1.99 10.74 -6.52
N ASP A 224 2.90 11.61 -6.06
CA ASP A 224 3.09 11.86 -4.62
C ASP A 224 1.84 12.47 -3.99
N ALA A 225 1.22 13.44 -4.66
CA ALA A 225 -0.04 14.03 -4.25
C ALA A 225 -1.16 12.98 -4.15
N LEU A 226 -1.32 12.13 -5.16
CA LEU A 226 -2.31 11.05 -5.15
C LEU A 226 -2.04 10.01 -4.05
N SER A 227 -0.77 9.66 -3.82
CA SER A 227 -0.38 8.78 -2.72
C SER A 227 -0.71 9.40 -1.36
N ALA A 228 -0.51 10.72 -1.18
CA ALA A 228 -0.86 11.44 0.04
C ALA A 228 -2.38 11.52 0.28
N MET A 229 -3.18 11.52 -0.80
CA MET A 229 -4.64 11.38 -0.72
C MET A 229 -5.10 9.95 -0.38
N GLY A 230 -4.17 8.99 -0.32
CA GLY A 230 -4.45 7.60 0.04
C GLY A 230 -4.75 6.68 -1.14
N PHE A 231 -4.62 7.11 -2.40
CA PHE A 231 -4.81 6.23 -3.56
C PHE A 231 -3.81 5.08 -3.54
N ARG A 232 -4.28 3.85 -3.81
CA ARG A 232 -3.43 2.65 -3.89
C ARG A 232 -3.11 2.26 -5.34
N THR A 233 -3.95 2.64 -6.29
CA THR A 233 -3.77 2.27 -7.69
C THR A 233 -4.11 3.40 -8.65
N VAL A 234 -3.24 3.62 -9.63
CA VAL A 234 -3.47 4.46 -10.81
C VAL A 234 -3.65 3.56 -12.02
N LEU A 235 -4.80 3.66 -12.69
CA LEU A 235 -5.10 2.97 -13.93
C LEU A 235 -4.80 3.89 -15.12
N THR A 236 -3.71 3.58 -15.83
CA THR A 236 -3.25 4.29 -17.02
C THR A 236 -3.85 3.69 -18.29
N LEU A 237 -4.67 4.49 -18.99
CA LEU A 237 -5.35 4.08 -20.23
C LEU A 237 -4.70 4.62 -21.52
N THR A 238 -3.71 5.51 -21.40
CA THR A 238 -3.03 6.17 -22.55
C THR A 238 -2.04 5.25 -23.24
N GLU A 239 -2.45 4.62 -24.36
CA GLU A 239 -1.56 3.76 -25.17
C GLU A 239 -0.33 4.53 -25.67
N GLU A 240 -0.53 5.78 -26.07
CA GLU A 240 0.46 6.67 -26.67
C GLU A 240 1.49 7.23 -25.67
N GLU A 241 1.10 7.42 -24.42
CA GLU A 241 1.90 8.10 -23.38
C GLU A 241 1.74 7.37 -22.04
N PRO A 242 2.41 6.22 -21.85
CA PRO A 242 2.40 5.51 -20.57
C PRO A 242 3.20 6.27 -19.50
N LEU A 243 2.73 6.19 -18.25
CA LEU A 243 3.43 6.83 -17.13
C LEU A 243 4.77 6.10 -16.81
N PRO A 244 5.86 6.83 -16.49
CA PRO A 244 7.14 6.23 -16.14
C PRO A 244 7.05 5.32 -14.90
N ARG A 245 7.60 4.11 -14.99
CA ARG A 245 7.62 3.14 -13.87
C ARG A 245 8.34 3.68 -12.64
N SER A 246 9.35 4.53 -12.83
CA SER A 246 10.13 5.15 -11.74
C SER A 246 9.28 6.03 -10.82
N TRP A 247 8.15 6.59 -11.30
CA TRP A 247 7.27 7.43 -10.48
C TRP A 247 6.56 6.67 -9.36
N PHE A 248 6.51 5.34 -9.44
CA PHE A 248 5.82 4.46 -8.49
C PHE A 248 6.80 3.62 -7.64
N SER A 249 8.12 3.78 -7.85
CA SER A 249 9.12 3.02 -7.11
C SER A 249 9.17 3.46 -5.64
N ALA A 250 9.18 2.49 -4.72
CA ALA A 250 9.22 2.71 -3.27
C ALA A 250 8.05 3.57 -2.69
N LYS A 251 6.88 3.51 -3.35
CA LYS A 251 5.65 4.17 -2.89
C LYS A 251 4.55 3.13 -2.62
N PRO A 252 3.57 3.42 -1.74
CA PRO A 252 2.43 2.53 -1.49
C PRO A 252 1.43 2.50 -2.67
N ILE A 253 1.51 3.48 -3.58
CA ILE A 253 0.69 3.55 -4.80
C ILE A 253 1.34 2.81 -5.96
N SER A 254 0.54 2.08 -6.75
CA SER A 254 0.99 1.30 -7.91
C SER A 254 0.32 1.75 -9.21
N ASN A 255 0.94 1.44 -10.35
CA ASN A 255 0.39 1.72 -11.68
C ASN A 255 -0.04 0.43 -12.39
N ILE A 256 -1.24 0.44 -12.94
CA ILE A 256 -1.78 -0.59 -13.81
C ILE A 256 -1.93 0.02 -15.21
N PHE A 257 -1.25 -0.55 -16.19
CA PHE A 257 -1.31 -0.09 -17.57
C PHE A 257 -2.24 -0.99 -18.40
N LEU A 258 -3.35 -0.42 -18.87
CA LEU A 258 -4.31 -1.04 -19.79
C LEU A 258 -4.51 -0.10 -20.99
N PRO A 259 -3.65 -0.17 -22.03
CA PRO A 259 -3.66 0.78 -23.12
C PRO A 259 -4.95 0.71 -23.94
N ILE A 260 -5.54 1.88 -24.18
CA ILE A 260 -6.69 2.04 -25.07
C ILE A 260 -6.30 3.10 -26.12
N PRO A 261 -6.46 2.84 -27.42
CA PRO A 261 -6.17 3.83 -28.46
C PRO A 261 -6.95 5.13 -28.24
N ASN A 262 -6.37 6.26 -28.62
CA ASN A 262 -7.06 7.54 -28.51
C ASN A 262 -8.42 7.51 -29.25
N TYR A 263 -9.44 8.16 -28.68
CA TYR A 263 -10.83 8.18 -29.17
C TYR A 263 -11.58 6.84 -29.26
N HIS A 264 -11.00 5.73 -28.81
CA HIS A 264 -11.65 4.42 -28.81
C HIS A 264 -12.18 4.02 -27.42
N PRO A 265 -13.17 3.12 -27.33
CA PRO A 265 -13.56 2.47 -26.07
C PRO A 265 -12.58 1.36 -25.66
N PRO A 266 -12.62 0.91 -24.39
CA PRO A 266 -11.96 -0.34 -23.99
C PRO A 266 -12.55 -1.56 -24.72
N SER A 267 -11.87 -2.70 -24.65
CA SER A 267 -12.44 -4.00 -24.96
C SER A 267 -13.28 -4.53 -23.78
N ILE A 268 -14.10 -5.56 -24.04
CA ILE A 268 -14.87 -6.23 -22.98
C ILE A 268 -13.93 -6.85 -21.95
N GLU A 269 -12.83 -7.45 -22.41
CA GLU A 269 -11.84 -8.08 -21.55
C GLU A 269 -11.08 -7.06 -20.70
N GLN A 270 -10.81 -5.86 -21.24
CA GLN A 270 -10.27 -4.75 -20.46
C GLN A 270 -11.25 -4.31 -19.37
N MET A 271 -12.55 -4.23 -19.66
CA MET A 271 -13.54 -3.95 -18.60
C MET A 271 -13.65 -5.08 -17.58
N ASP A 272 -13.61 -6.34 -18.01
CA ASP A 272 -13.62 -7.49 -17.10
C ASP A 272 -12.45 -7.43 -16.11
N ILE A 273 -11.25 -6.99 -16.54
CA ILE A 273 -10.10 -6.73 -15.66
C ILE A 273 -10.40 -5.57 -14.72
N ILE A 274 -10.92 -4.45 -15.24
CA ILE A 274 -11.16 -3.25 -14.42
C ILE A 274 -12.21 -3.53 -13.33
N MET A 275 -13.25 -4.32 -13.62
CA MET A 275 -14.24 -4.72 -12.61
C MET A 275 -13.61 -5.55 -11.49
N GLN A 276 -12.65 -6.42 -11.80
CA GLN A 276 -11.91 -7.14 -10.76
C GLN A 276 -11.02 -6.21 -9.92
N LEU A 277 -10.46 -5.16 -10.53
CA LEU A 277 -9.61 -4.21 -9.80
C LEU A 277 -10.40 -3.34 -8.83
N VAL A 278 -11.67 -3.03 -9.12
CA VAL A 278 -12.52 -2.24 -8.21
C VAL A 278 -13.13 -3.08 -7.08
N GLU A 279 -13.10 -4.41 -7.16
CA GLU A 279 -13.47 -5.30 -6.04
C GLU A 279 -12.31 -5.61 -5.10
N ASP A 280 -11.07 -5.56 -5.59
CA ASP A 280 -9.90 -5.82 -4.77
C ASP A 280 -9.64 -4.65 -3.80
N GLU A 281 -10.05 -4.81 -2.54
CA GLU A 281 -9.85 -3.82 -1.48
C GLU A 281 -8.38 -3.38 -1.34
N THR A 282 -7.42 -4.26 -1.63
CA THR A 282 -5.99 -3.93 -1.57
C THR A 282 -5.56 -2.94 -2.67
N LYS A 283 -6.36 -2.79 -3.73
CA LYS A 283 -6.13 -1.88 -4.86
C LYS A 283 -6.88 -0.56 -4.73
N LEU A 284 -7.83 -0.47 -3.82
CA LEU A 284 -8.66 0.71 -3.61
C LEU A 284 -8.02 1.68 -2.60
N PRO A 285 -8.18 3.00 -2.75
CA PRO A 285 -8.94 3.68 -3.80
C PRO A 285 -8.24 3.62 -5.17
N LEU A 286 -9.04 3.47 -6.23
CA LEU A 286 -8.59 3.40 -7.63
C LEU A 286 -8.79 4.76 -8.33
N LEU A 287 -7.75 5.24 -9.00
CA LEU A 287 -7.82 6.40 -9.88
C LEU A 287 -7.74 5.97 -11.35
N VAL A 288 -8.73 6.36 -12.16
CA VAL A 288 -8.73 6.12 -13.61
C VAL A 288 -8.33 7.39 -14.36
N HIS A 289 -7.36 7.30 -15.27
CA HIS A 289 -7.01 8.46 -16.10
C HIS A 289 -6.86 8.11 -17.58
N CYS A 290 -6.99 9.16 -18.40
CA CYS A 290 -6.55 9.17 -19.79
C CYS A 290 -6.05 10.58 -20.14
N GLY A 291 -5.70 10.86 -21.40
CA GLY A 291 -5.18 12.18 -21.81
C GLY A 291 -5.98 13.37 -21.26
N GLY A 292 -7.29 13.43 -21.54
CA GLY A 292 -8.19 14.48 -21.04
C GLY A 292 -9.08 14.09 -19.86
N GLY A 293 -9.09 12.82 -19.45
CA GLY A 293 -10.05 12.31 -18.45
C GLY A 293 -11.51 12.26 -18.92
N LYS A 294 -11.77 12.35 -20.23
CA LYS A 294 -13.10 12.48 -20.86
C LYS A 294 -13.56 11.25 -21.63
N GLY A 295 -12.87 10.87 -22.70
CA GLY A 295 -13.26 9.76 -23.57
C GLY A 295 -13.03 8.39 -22.94
N ARG A 296 -11.78 7.90 -22.97
CA ARG A 296 -11.41 6.57 -22.44
C ARG A 296 -11.78 6.39 -20.97
N ALA A 297 -11.34 7.32 -20.11
CA ALA A 297 -11.65 7.30 -18.68
C ALA A 297 -13.16 7.44 -18.44
N GLY A 298 -13.86 8.35 -19.14
CA GLY A 298 -15.31 8.47 -19.00
C GLY A 298 -16.07 7.22 -19.46
N THR A 299 -15.58 6.50 -20.47
CA THR A 299 -16.17 5.22 -20.90
C THR A 299 -16.01 4.15 -19.82
N VAL A 300 -14.84 4.06 -19.19
CA VAL A 300 -14.60 3.15 -18.06
C VAL A 300 -15.50 3.49 -16.87
N ILE A 301 -15.60 4.78 -16.52
CA ILE A 301 -16.50 5.25 -15.45
C ILE A 301 -17.97 4.94 -15.78
N ALA A 302 -18.40 5.15 -17.03
CA ALA A 302 -19.75 4.80 -17.44
C ALA A 302 -20.02 3.29 -17.30
N CYS A 303 -19.10 2.43 -17.71
CA CYS A 303 -19.24 0.98 -17.52
C CYS A 303 -19.32 0.57 -16.04
N TYR A 304 -18.58 1.25 -15.16
CA TYR A 304 -18.69 1.05 -13.71
C TYR A 304 -20.07 1.48 -13.18
N LEU A 305 -20.51 2.70 -13.51
CA LEU A 305 -21.82 3.21 -13.08
C LEU A 305 -22.98 2.35 -13.62
N ALA A 306 -22.84 1.79 -14.82
CA ALA A 306 -23.79 0.83 -15.36
C ALA A 306 -23.89 -0.43 -14.50
N ALA A 307 -22.76 -0.93 -13.98
CA ALA A 307 -22.73 -2.13 -13.15
C ALA A 307 -23.25 -1.89 -11.72
N TYR A 308 -22.84 -0.79 -11.09
CA TYR A 308 -23.00 -0.60 -9.63
C TYR A 308 -23.72 0.70 -9.23
N GLY A 309 -24.05 1.56 -10.18
CA GLY A 309 -24.48 2.92 -9.87
C GLY A 309 -23.35 3.73 -9.21
N PHE A 310 -23.70 4.68 -8.35
CA PHE A 310 -22.75 5.48 -7.56
C PHE A 310 -22.32 4.80 -6.24
N SER A 311 -22.53 3.49 -6.14
CA SER A 311 -22.21 2.69 -4.95
C SER A 311 -20.96 1.83 -5.18
N LYS A 312 -20.42 1.27 -4.10
CA LYS A 312 -19.35 0.24 -4.16
C LYS A 312 -19.86 -1.05 -4.82
N PRO A 313 -18.95 -1.91 -5.33
CA PRO A 313 -19.32 -3.22 -5.84
C PRO A 313 -20.12 -4.03 -4.81
N ARG A 314 -21.21 -4.63 -5.27
CA ARG A 314 -22.06 -5.52 -4.47
C ARG A 314 -21.80 -6.98 -4.88
N PRO A 315 -21.62 -7.90 -3.93
CA PRO A 315 -21.48 -9.32 -4.25
C PRO A 315 -22.69 -9.82 -5.04
N ASN A 316 -22.46 -10.68 -6.02
CA ASN A 316 -23.51 -11.36 -6.80
C ASN A 316 -24.41 -10.42 -7.63
N GLN A 317 -23.92 -9.26 -8.06
CA GLN A 317 -24.64 -8.43 -9.04
C GLN A 317 -24.73 -9.19 -10.38
N VAL A 318 -25.95 -9.54 -10.78
CA VAL A 318 -26.22 -10.33 -12.01
C VAL A 318 -26.68 -9.48 -13.20
N HIS A 319 -27.07 -8.22 -12.96
CA HIS A 319 -27.61 -7.30 -13.97
C HIS A 319 -27.02 -5.90 -13.80
N PRO A 320 -26.97 -5.07 -14.86
CA PRO A 320 -26.62 -3.66 -14.72
C PRO A 320 -27.61 -2.94 -13.79
N GLU A 321 -27.12 -2.10 -12.89
CA GLU A 321 -27.93 -1.23 -12.03
C GLU A 321 -28.63 -0.13 -12.84
N LEU A 322 -27.93 0.42 -13.84
CA LEU A 322 -28.43 1.52 -14.67
C LEU A 322 -28.35 1.15 -16.15
N SER A 323 -29.32 1.63 -16.93
CA SER A 323 -29.26 1.52 -18.39
C SER A 323 -28.17 2.43 -18.97
N ALA A 324 -27.68 2.10 -20.17
CA ALA A 324 -26.65 2.89 -20.83
C ALA A 324 -27.03 4.37 -20.99
N ASN A 325 -28.29 4.67 -21.29
CA ASN A 325 -28.77 6.04 -21.47
C ASN A 325 -28.78 6.83 -20.15
N GLU A 326 -29.25 6.20 -19.06
CA GLU A 326 -29.26 6.82 -17.72
C GLU A 326 -27.84 7.12 -17.24
N VAL A 327 -26.91 6.18 -17.45
CA VAL A 327 -25.49 6.35 -17.11
C VAL A 327 -24.86 7.49 -17.87
N ILE A 328 -25.05 7.55 -19.20
CA ILE A 328 -24.45 8.59 -20.03
C ILE A 328 -24.99 9.96 -19.61
N ALA A 329 -26.30 10.08 -19.35
CA ALA A 329 -26.91 11.30 -18.86
C ALA A 329 -26.35 11.71 -17.49
N ALA A 330 -26.37 10.81 -16.51
CA ALA A 330 -25.86 11.07 -15.16
C ALA A 330 -24.38 11.45 -15.15
N LEU A 331 -23.55 10.73 -15.91
CA LEU A 331 -22.13 11.02 -16.00
C LEU A 331 -21.86 12.37 -16.69
N ARG A 332 -22.64 12.76 -17.70
CA ARG A 332 -22.49 14.07 -18.34
C ARG A 332 -22.96 15.22 -17.45
N THR A 333 -23.95 14.99 -16.58
CA THR A 333 -24.34 15.94 -15.54
C THR A 333 -23.22 16.14 -14.51
N LEU A 334 -22.58 15.06 -14.07
CA LEU A 334 -21.48 15.13 -13.09
C LEU A 334 -20.15 15.62 -13.70
N ARG A 335 -19.87 15.19 -14.93
CA ARG A 335 -18.61 15.36 -15.67
C ARG A 335 -18.89 15.74 -17.12
N PRO A 336 -19.15 17.03 -17.40
CA PRO A 336 -19.46 17.52 -18.73
C PRO A 336 -18.41 17.12 -19.79
N GLY A 337 -18.89 16.65 -20.93
CA GLY A 337 -18.05 16.19 -22.04
C GLY A 337 -17.47 14.78 -21.87
N SER A 338 -17.94 13.99 -20.90
CA SER A 338 -17.61 12.56 -20.83
C SER A 338 -18.22 11.79 -22.01
N LEU A 339 -17.47 10.80 -22.51
CA LEU A 339 -17.69 10.08 -23.77
C LEU A 339 -17.65 11.03 -24.98
N GLU A 340 -16.53 10.97 -25.70
CA GLU A 340 -16.19 11.90 -26.79
C GLU A 340 -16.62 11.38 -28.16
N THR A 341 -16.90 10.08 -28.30
CA THR A 341 -17.25 9.46 -29.58
C THR A 341 -18.49 8.57 -29.52
N PRO A 342 -19.25 8.43 -30.63
CA PRO A 342 -20.38 7.50 -30.69
C PRO A 342 -19.99 6.04 -30.44
N GLN A 343 -18.74 5.67 -30.77
CA GLN A 343 -18.24 4.31 -30.50
C GLN A 343 -18.09 4.04 -28.99
N GLN A 344 -17.75 5.05 -28.20
CA GLN A 344 -17.70 4.96 -26.74
C GLN A 344 -19.10 4.79 -26.15
N GLU A 345 -20.09 5.55 -26.63
CA GLU A 345 -21.49 5.40 -26.21
C GLU A 345 -22.04 4.01 -26.56
N ALA A 346 -21.82 3.56 -27.81
CA ALA A 346 -22.23 2.24 -28.26
C ALA A 346 -21.57 1.11 -27.45
N PHE A 347 -20.34 1.33 -26.97
CA PHE A 347 -19.65 0.37 -26.11
C PHE A 347 -20.32 0.25 -24.74
N VAL A 348 -20.79 1.34 -24.12
CA VAL A 348 -21.52 1.26 -22.84
C VAL A 348 -22.77 0.40 -23.00
N SER A 349 -23.55 0.59 -24.07
CA SER A 349 -24.70 -0.26 -24.40
C SER A 349 -24.31 -1.72 -24.60
N LYS A 350 -23.19 -1.97 -25.31
CA LYS A 350 -22.65 -3.32 -25.49
C LYS A 350 -22.24 -3.95 -24.15
N TRP A 351 -21.66 -3.19 -23.24
CA TRP A 351 -21.27 -3.65 -21.90
C TRP A 351 -22.49 -4.03 -21.06
N CYS A 352 -23.52 -3.17 -20.99
CA CYS A 352 -24.79 -3.50 -20.33
C CYS A 352 -25.41 -4.79 -20.89
N SER A 353 -25.46 -4.93 -22.23
CA SER A 353 -25.95 -6.14 -22.89
C SER A 353 -25.11 -7.37 -22.56
N THR A 354 -23.79 -7.20 -22.40
CA THR A 354 -22.86 -8.27 -22.05
C THR A 354 -23.13 -8.78 -20.64
N ILE A 355 -23.28 -7.89 -19.65
CA ILE A 355 -23.65 -8.27 -18.28
C ILE A 355 -24.98 -9.02 -18.28
N TRP A 356 -26.00 -8.48 -18.96
CA TRP A 356 -27.32 -9.11 -19.06
C TRP A 356 -27.27 -10.53 -19.61
N LYS A 357 -26.54 -10.73 -20.73
CA LYS A 357 -26.40 -12.05 -21.36
C LYS A 357 -25.67 -13.06 -20.48
N ARG A 358 -24.66 -12.59 -19.75
CA ARG A 358 -23.88 -13.42 -18.82
C ARG A 358 -24.57 -13.62 -17.48
N GLN A 359 -25.61 -12.85 -17.15
CA GLN A 359 -26.18 -12.77 -15.81
C GLN A 359 -25.11 -12.57 -14.71
N SER A 360 -24.07 -11.81 -15.02
CA SER A 360 -22.93 -11.56 -14.14
C SER A 360 -22.12 -10.38 -14.63
N ILE A 361 -21.58 -9.58 -13.71
CA ILE A 361 -20.54 -8.58 -14.05
C ILE A 361 -19.27 -9.27 -14.57
N TYR A 362 -19.03 -10.50 -14.13
CA TYR A 362 -17.84 -11.27 -14.45
C TYR A 362 -18.08 -12.30 -15.54
N PRO A 363 -17.02 -12.67 -16.29
CA PRO A 363 -17.11 -13.85 -17.14
C PRO A 363 -17.36 -15.10 -16.27
N LEU A 364 -18.51 -15.75 -16.47
CA LEU A 364 -18.92 -16.97 -15.75
C LEU A 364 -18.04 -18.18 -16.10
N ASP A 365 -17.72 -18.34 -17.38
CA ASP A 365 -16.99 -19.50 -17.88
C ASP A 365 -15.51 -19.15 -18.04
N ARG A 366 -14.73 -19.27 -16.96
CA ARG A 366 -13.27 -19.34 -17.08
C ARG A 366 -12.88 -20.80 -17.27
N PRO A 367 -12.05 -21.12 -18.28
CA PRO A 367 -11.48 -22.46 -18.42
C PRO A 367 -10.85 -22.88 -17.08
N SER A 368 -11.19 -24.08 -16.60
CA SER A 368 -10.65 -24.59 -15.35
C SER A 368 -9.16 -24.88 -15.49
N GLU A 369 -8.45 -24.70 -14.37
CA GLU A 369 -7.06 -25.11 -14.28
C GLU A 369 -6.97 -26.64 -14.35
N PRO A 370 -6.02 -27.21 -15.12
CA PRO A 370 -5.83 -28.65 -15.16
C PRO A 370 -5.45 -29.17 -13.76
N PRO A 371 -5.89 -30.38 -13.39
CA PRO A 371 -5.59 -30.95 -12.09
C PRO A 371 -4.07 -31.13 -11.90
N PRO A 372 -3.57 -31.11 -10.65
CA PRO A 372 -2.17 -31.40 -10.37
C PRO A 372 -1.72 -32.70 -11.01
N CYS A 373 -0.58 -32.67 -11.70
CA CYS A 373 0.04 -33.84 -12.32
C CYS A 373 1.55 -33.83 -12.05
N LYS A 374 2.17 -35.01 -12.07
CA LYS A 374 3.63 -35.13 -11.96
C LYS A 374 4.33 -34.50 -13.17
N LEU A 375 5.55 -34.00 -12.95
CA LEU A 375 6.43 -33.58 -14.02
C LEU A 375 6.76 -34.76 -14.96
N VAL A 376 6.72 -34.50 -16.27
CA VAL A 376 7.09 -35.49 -17.30
C VAL A 376 8.37 -35.03 -17.98
N ILE A 377 9.36 -35.92 -18.07
CA ILE A 377 10.64 -35.67 -18.72
C ILE A 377 10.86 -36.79 -19.74
N ASP A 378 11.04 -36.41 -21.00
CA ASP A 378 11.46 -37.29 -22.09
C ASP A 378 12.95 -37.05 -22.37
N GLY A 379 13.76 -38.11 -22.41
CA GLY A 379 15.23 -38.02 -22.46
C GLY A 379 15.90 -37.89 -21.08
N GLU A 380 17.12 -37.33 -21.06
CA GLU A 380 17.99 -37.26 -19.88
C GLU A 380 18.24 -35.79 -19.48
N LEU A 381 17.75 -35.41 -18.29
CA LEU A 381 17.95 -34.07 -17.74
C LEU A 381 19.21 -34.05 -16.87
N GLU A 382 20.32 -33.66 -17.48
CA GLU A 382 21.62 -33.60 -16.82
C GLU A 382 21.76 -32.40 -15.86
N PRO A 383 22.50 -32.54 -14.73
CA PRO A 383 22.70 -31.44 -13.78
C PRO A 383 23.39 -30.20 -14.36
N ASP A 384 24.25 -30.39 -15.37
CA ASP A 384 25.02 -29.35 -16.06
C ASP A 384 24.28 -28.74 -17.27
N ALA A 385 22.99 -29.08 -17.48
CA ALA A 385 22.16 -28.47 -18.50
C ALA A 385 22.25 -26.94 -18.44
N ASN A 386 22.68 -26.32 -19.54
CA ASN A 386 23.06 -24.91 -19.60
C ASN A 386 22.18 -24.04 -20.51
N LEU A 387 21.33 -24.65 -21.35
CA LEU A 387 20.31 -23.96 -22.14
C LEU A 387 18.93 -24.56 -21.90
N PHE A 388 17.98 -23.72 -21.53
CA PHE A 388 16.56 -24.05 -21.34
C PHE A 388 15.72 -23.24 -22.33
N MET A 389 15.22 -23.92 -23.35
CA MET A 389 14.38 -23.31 -24.38
C MET A 389 12.91 -23.50 -24.03
N LEU A 390 12.22 -22.42 -23.68
CA LEU A 390 10.79 -22.49 -23.35
C LEU A 390 9.96 -22.58 -24.62
N ALA A 391 8.95 -23.44 -24.66
CA ALA A 391 8.05 -23.60 -25.80
C ALA A 391 6.59 -23.66 -25.34
N GLY A 392 5.70 -22.94 -26.00
CA GLY A 392 4.26 -22.97 -25.68
C GLY A 392 3.56 -21.67 -26.06
N LEU A 393 2.22 -21.70 -26.03
CA LEU A 393 1.39 -20.57 -26.43
C LEU A 393 1.52 -19.35 -25.48
N PRO A 394 1.22 -18.13 -25.95
CA PRO A 394 1.02 -17.00 -25.05
C PRO A 394 -0.02 -17.33 -23.97
N GLY A 395 0.28 -17.02 -22.71
CA GLY A 395 -0.58 -17.38 -21.57
C GLY A 395 -0.35 -18.79 -20.99
N SER A 396 0.57 -19.58 -21.54
CA SER A 396 0.86 -20.94 -21.05
C SER A 396 1.66 -21.00 -19.73
N GLY A 397 2.24 -19.89 -19.26
CA GLY A 397 2.99 -19.82 -18.00
C GLY A 397 4.52 -19.74 -18.14
N LYS A 398 5.07 -19.66 -19.35
CA LYS A 398 6.53 -19.54 -19.61
C LYS A 398 7.20 -18.44 -18.78
N SER A 399 6.68 -17.22 -18.87
CA SER A 399 7.24 -16.08 -18.13
C SER A 399 7.10 -16.21 -16.62
N TRP A 400 6.15 -17.01 -16.12
CA TRP A 400 6.09 -17.29 -14.69
C TRP A 400 7.24 -18.21 -14.27
N LEU A 401 7.55 -19.23 -15.07
CA LEU A 401 8.69 -20.12 -14.80
C LEU A 401 10.02 -19.36 -14.85
N SER A 402 10.24 -18.56 -15.90
CA SER A 402 11.49 -17.79 -16.05
C SER A 402 11.69 -16.83 -14.89
N GLN A 403 10.67 -16.04 -14.54
CA GLN A 403 10.74 -15.12 -13.40
C GLN A 403 10.93 -15.85 -12.07
N SER A 404 10.31 -17.02 -11.87
CA SER A 404 10.48 -17.80 -10.64
C SER A 404 11.92 -18.30 -10.47
N LEU A 405 12.56 -18.76 -11.55
CA LEU A 405 13.95 -19.20 -11.54
C LEU A 405 14.93 -18.03 -11.30
N ILE A 406 14.73 -16.92 -12.03
CA ILE A 406 15.59 -15.72 -11.92
C ILE A 406 15.49 -15.10 -10.53
N LYS A 407 14.28 -14.98 -9.96
CA LYS A 407 14.09 -14.41 -8.61
C LYS A 407 14.73 -15.25 -7.52
N ARG A 408 14.75 -16.58 -7.68
CA ARG A 408 15.37 -17.52 -6.73
C ARG A 408 16.90 -17.59 -6.87
N ASN A 409 17.46 -17.32 -8.06
CA ASN A 409 18.90 -17.34 -8.29
C ASN A 409 19.31 -16.37 -9.41
N GLN A 410 19.32 -15.07 -9.12
CA GLN A 410 19.55 -14.03 -10.13
C GLN A 410 20.93 -14.12 -10.80
N LYS A 411 21.95 -14.60 -10.09
CA LYS A 411 23.32 -14.75 -10.63
C LYS A 411 23.49 -16.03 -11.47
N GLY A 412 22.67 -17.04 -11.23
CA GLY A 412 22.77 -18.34 -11.91
C GLY A 412 21.99 -18.45 -13.21
N TRP A 413 21.18 -17.44 -13.54
CA TRP A 413 20.31 -17.42 -14.73
C TRP A 413 20.52 -16.17 -15.55
N ALA A 414 20.69 -16.34 -16.86
CA ALA A 414 20.53 -15.30 -17.87
C ALA A 414 19.22 -15.57 -18.64
N CYS A 415 18.44 -14.52 -18.92
CA CYS A 415 17.18 -14.63 -19.65
C CYS A 415 17.27 -13.87 -20.97
N ILE A 416 17.01 -14.57 -22.06
CA ILE A 416 16.91 -14.00 -23.40
C ILE A 416 15.43 -14.01 -23.77
N SER A 417 14.80 -12.83 -23.78
CA SER A 417 13.38 -12.67 -24.10
C SER A 417 13.18 -11.60 -25.17
N GLN A 418 12.48 -11.98 -26.24
CA GLN A 418 12.14 -11.04 -27.31
C GLN A 418 11.16 -9.95 -26.84
N ASP A 419 10.32 -10.25 -25.84
CA ASP A 419 9.40 -9.28 -25.27
C ASP A 419 10.13 -8.19 -24.47
N GLU A 420 11.35 -8.48 -23.99
CA GLU A 420 12.20 -7.54 -23.26
C GLU A 420 13.17 -6.78 -24.19
N THR A 421 13.79 -7.47 -25.16
CA THR A 421 14.79 -6.88 -26.08
C THR A 421 14.17 -6.21 -27.32
N GLY A 422 12.89 -6.45 -27.59
CA GLY A 422 12.12 -5.81 -28.66
C GLY A 422 12.43 -6.29 -30.08
N SER A 423 13.45 -7.12 -30.29
CA SER A 423 13.79 -7.65 -31.62
C SER A 423 14.35 -9.07 -31.59
N ARG A 424 13.99 -9.85 -32.62
CA ARG A 424 14.54 -11.21 -32.83
C ARG A 424 16.06 -11.18 -33.03
N ALA A 425 16.56 -10.18 -33.77
CA ALA A 425 17.99 -10.04 -34.06
C ALA A 425 18.84 -9.85 -32.78
N SER A 426 18.30 -9.13 -31.77
CA SER A 426 18.96 -9.02 -30.46
C SER A 426 19.07 -10.38 -29.77
N CYS A 427 17.99 -11.16 -29.76
CA CYS A 427 18.02 -12.51 -29.20
C CYS A 427 19.00 -13.44 -29.94
N GLU A 428 19.08 -13.36 -31.27
CA GLU A 428 20.04 -14.13 -32.09
C GLU A 428 21.50 -13.75 -31.78
N THR A 429 21.75 -12.47 -31.49
CA THR A 429 23.07 -12.00 -31.07
C THR A 429 23.42 -12.50 -29.67
N GLU A 430 22.49 -12.34 -28.71
CA GLU A 430 22.71 -12.73 -27.31
C GLU A 430 22.92 -14.24 -27.14
N ILE A 431 22.14 -15.07 -27.83
CA ILE A 431 22.27 -16.54 -27.72
C ILE A 431 23.57 -17.06 -28.34
N GLY A 432 24.16 -16.32 -29.28
CA GLY A 432 25.44 -16.67 -29.90
C GLY A 432 26.64 -16.43 -29.00
N HIS A 433 26.49 -15.64 -27.93
CA HIS A 433 27.55 -15.37 -26.97
C HIS A 433 27.59 -16.47 -25.90
N ASN A 434 28.81 -16.90 -25.51
CA ASN A 434 28.99 -17.88 -24.45
C ASN A 434 28.63 -17.27 -23.07
N PRO A 435 27.59 -17.76 -22.39
CA PRO A 435 27.12 -17.20 -21.12
C PRO A 435 27.95 -17.70 -19.93
N GLN A 436 28.05 -16.87 -18.88
CA GLN A 436 28.63 -17.28 -17.58
C GLN A 436 27.63 -18.01 -16.67
N ALA A 437 26.37 -18.13 -17.09
CA ALA A 437 25.25 -18.63 -16.32
C ALA A 437 24.38 -19.55 -17.19
N ARG A 438 23.42 -20.26 -16.58
CA ARG A 438 22.42 -21.04 -17.34
C ARG A 438 21.51 -20.08 -18.10
N VAL A 439 21.16 -20.41 -19.33
CA VAL A 439 20.35 -19.53 -20.19
C VAL A 439 18.92 -20.02 -20.28
N LEU A 440 17.97 -19.11 -20.08
CA LEU A 440 16.56 -19.27 -20.39
C LEU A 440 16.25 -18.52 -21.69
N LEU A 441 15.83 -19.23 -22.73
CA LEU A 441 15.27 -18.62 -23.94
C LEU A 441 13.73 -18.55 -23.81
N ASP A 442 13.23 -17.42 -23.31
CA ASP A 442 11.80 -17.18 -23.05
C ASP A 442 11.12 -16.58 -24.29
N ARG A 443 10.72 -17.48 -25.20
CA ARG A 443 9.92 -17.20 -26.40
C ARG A 443 8.83 -18.26 -26.56
N CYS A 444 7.93 -18.09 -27.52
CA CYS A 444 6.92 -19.11 -27.80
C CYS A 444 7.50 -20.35 -28.51
N ASN A 445 8.58 -20.18 -29.29
CA ASN A 445 9.36 -21.23 -29.95
C ASN A 445 8.48 -22.31 -30.61
N THR A 446 7.57 -21.86 -31.48
CA THR A 446 6.43 -22.65 -31.95
C THR A 446 6.79 -23.71 -32.99
N SER A 447 7.72 -23.45 -33.91
CA SER A 447 8.12 -24.41 -34.95
C SER A 447 9.45 -25.12 -34.62
N ASP A 448 9.61 -26.34 -35.12
CA ASP A 448 10.85 -27.13 -35.00
C ASP A 448 12.02 -26.48 -35.75
N THR A 449 11.73 -25.87 -36.91
CA THR A 449 12.71 -25.11 -37.69
C THR A 449 13.30 -23.94 -36.91
N ASP A 450 12.49 -23.19 -36.17
CA ASP A 450 12.95 -22.07 -35.34
C ASP A 450 13.82 -22.59 -34.19
N ARG A 451 13.38 -23.66 -33.52
CA ARG A 451 14.12 -24.28 -32.40
C ARG A 451 15.48 -24.83 -32.83
N LYS A 452 15.56 -25.51 -33.97
CA LYS A 452 16.84 -25.96 -34.56
C LYS A 452 17.77 -24.80 -34.82
N ARG A 453 17.27 -23.69 -35.37
CA ARG A 453 18.08 -22.49 -35.60
C ARG A 453 18.67 -21.91 -34.32
N TRP A 454 17.90 -21.89 -33.23
CA TRP A 454 18.42 -21.45 -31.93
C TRP A 454 19.50 -22.39 -31.38
N LEU A 455 19.35 -23.70 -31.56
CA LEU A 455 20.38 -24.68 -31.18
C LEU A 455 21.66 -24.52 -32.00
N GLU A 456 21.55 -24.26 -33.31
CA GLU A 456 22.70 -23.95 -34.17
C GLU A 456 23.46 -22.72 -33.69
N LEU A 457 22.76 -21.64 -33.34
CA LEU A 457 23.38 -20.41 -32.83
C LEU A 457 24.08 -20.62 -31.48
N ALA A 458 23.53 -21.48 -30.63
CA ALA A 458 24.10 -21.82 -29.32
C ALA A 458 25.19 -22.91 -29.36
N SER A 459 25.41 -23.54 -30.52
CA SER A 459 26.21 -24.78 -30.67
C SER A 459 27.64 -24.68 -30.14
N ASN A 460 28.23 -23.48 -30.10
CA ASN A 460 29.60 -23.25 -29.64
C ASN A 460 29.78 -23.38 -28.12
N TRP A 461 28.70 -23.35 -27.33
CA TRP A 461 28.77 -23.37 -25.87
C TRP A 461 27.74 -24.29 -25.21
N VAL A 462 26.65 -24.64 -25.91
CA VAL A 462 25.62 -25.51 -25.36
C VAL A 462 26.09 -26.96 -25.30
N LEU A 463 25.90 -27.60 -24.15
CA LEU A 463 26.30 -29.01 -23.95
C LEU A 463 25.06 -29.90 -23.87
N ASN A 464 24.16 -29.57 -22.93
CA ASN A 464 22.97 -30.34 -22.64
C ASN A 464 21.72 -29.44 -22.79
N PRO A 465 21.28 -29.16 -24.04
CA PRO A 465 20.11 -28.33 -24.28
C PRO A 465 18.82 -29.04 -23.87
N VAL A 466 17.95 -28.31 -23.17
CA VAL A 466 16.64 -28.79 -22.69
C VAL A 466 15.53 -27.96 -23.31
N CYS A 467 14.50 -28.61 -23.84
CA CYS A 467 13.26 -27.94 -24.22
C CYS A 467 12.25 -28.06 -23.08
N VAL A 468 11.64 -26.94 -22.68
CA VAL A 468 10.58 -26.91 -21.66
C VAL A 468 9.27 -26.57 -22.34
N TRP A 469 8.46 -27.59 -22.61
CA TRP A 469 7.19 -27.48 -23.31
C TRP A 469 6.02 -27.31 -22.36
N PHE A 470 5.31 -26.20 -22.48
CA PHE A 470 4.07 -25.91 -21.77
C PHE A 470 2.88 -26.37 -22.62
N ASP A 471 2.36 -27.56 -22.28
CA ASP A 471 1.27 -28.25 -22.97
C ASP A 471 -0.07 -27.97 -22.28
N TYR A 472 -0.52 -26.72 -22.38
CA TYR A 472 -1.80 -26.25 -21.85
C TYR A 472 -2.80 -26.05 -22.98
N ASP A 473 -4.08 -26.24 -22.65
CA ASP A 473 -5.17 -26.00 -23.58
C ASP A 473 -5.19 -24.54 -24.10
N ARG A 474 -5.59 -24.39 -25.37
CA ARG A 474 -5.63 -23.10 -26.05
C ARG A 474 -6.56 -22.13 -25.34
N GLU A 475 -7.76 -22.56 -24.96
CA GLU A 475 -8.76 -21.66 -24.36
C GLU A 475 -8.28 -21.14 -23.02
N LEU A 476 -7.65 -21.99 -22.21
CA LEU A 476 -7.00 -21.59 -20.97
C LEU A 476 -5.85 -20.59 -21.22
N CYS A 477 -5.00 -20.85 -22.22
CA CYS A 477 -3.93 -19.94 -22.60
C CYS A 477 -4.49 -18.57 -23.04
N VAL A 478 -5.54 -18.55 -23.87
CA VAL A 478 -6.23 -17.32 -24.27
C VAL A 478 -6.77 -16.61 -23.04
N SER A 479 -7.51 -17.30 -22.17
CA SER A 479 -8.09 -16.72 -20.95
C SER A 479 -7.02 -16.05 -20.08
N ARG A 480 -5.92 -16.75 -19.78
CA ARG A 480 -4.79 -16.19 -19.01
C ARG A 480 -4.13 -15.00 -19.71
N ALA A 481 -3.95 -15.07 -21.03
CA ALA A 481 -3.37 -13.96 -21.80
C ALA A 481 -4.30 -12.74 -21.85
N GLN A 482 -5.62 -12.94 -21.91
CA GLN A 482 -6.60 -11.85 -21.83
C GLN A 482 -6.56 -11.14 -20.49
N MET A 483 -6.28 -11.87 -19.41
CA MET A 483 -6.22 -11.31 -18.05
C MET A 483 -4.88 -10.66 -17.71
N ARG A 484 -3.90 -10.65 -18.63
CA ARG A 484 -2.56 -10.13 -18.36
C ARG A 484 -2.54 -8.61 -18.43
N VAL A 485 -2.31 -7.98 -17.29
CA VAL A 485 -2.04 -6.55 -17.16
C VAL A 485 -0.59 -6.24 -17.57
N GLY A 486 -0.36 -5.09 -18.22
CA GLY A 486 0.98 -4.54 -18.42
C GLY A 486 1.86 -5.24 -19.46
N HIS A 487 1.29 -6.05 -20.37
CA HIS A 487 2.04 -6.57 -21.52
C HIS A 487 2.34 -5.45 -22.51
N PRO A 488 3.61 -5.21 -22.90
CA PRO A 488 3.95 -4.10 -23.79
C PRO A 488 3.40 -4.29 -25.21
N THR A 489 3.29 -5.53 -25.70
CA THR A 489 3.01 -5.82 -27.13
C THR A 489 1.66 -6.51 -27.42
N LEU A 490 0.92 -6.97 -26.41
CA LEU A 490 -0.31 -7.77 -26.58
C LEU A 490 -1.37 -7.35 -25.54
N PRO A 491 -2.08 -6.23 -25.76
CA PRO A 491 -3.14 -5.80 -24.86
C PRO A 491 -4.38 -6.72 -24.93
N PRO A 492 -5.14 -6.85 -23.83
CA PRO A 492 -6.36 -7.64 -23.80
C PRO A 492 -7.37 -7.24 -24.90
N GLY A 493 -7.91 -8.24 -25.58
CA GLY A 493 -8.91 -8.13 -26.64
C GLY A 493 -8.60 -9.02 -27.83
N ASN A 494 -9.00 -8.58 -29.03
CA ASN A 494 -8.88 -9.37 -30.25
C ASN A 494 -7.43 -9.64 -30.69
N ARG A 495 -6.48 -8.76 -30.33
CA ARG A 495 -5.05 -8.96 -30.65
C ARG A 495 -4.51 -10.25 -30.01
N VAL A 496 -4.82 -10.48 -28.73
CA VAL A 496 -4.45 -11.72 -28.01
C VAL A 496 -5.04 -12.96 -28.69
N ARG A 497 -6.34 -12.95 -29.02
CA ARG A 497 -7.00 -14.10 -29.68
C ARG A 497 -6.32 -14.47 -31.00
N ARG A 498 -6.09 -13.47 -31.84
CA ARG A 498 -5.44 -13.66 -33.16
C ARG A 498 -4.01 -14.17 -33.01
N ALA A 499 -3.23 -13.61 -32.08
CA ALA A 499 -1.86 -14.02 -31.85
C ALA A 499 -1.78 -15.48 -31.38
N VAL A 500 -2.59 -15.87 -30.38
CA VAL A 500 -2.63 -17.27 -29.89
C VAL A 500 -3.09 -18.22 -30.97
N GLU A 501 -4.12 -17.86 -31.74
CA GLU A 501 -4.63 -18.68 -32.84
C GLU A 501 -3.58 -18.88 -33.94
N GLN A 502 -2.90 -17.81 -34.38
CA GLN A 502 -1.84 -17.90 -35.37
C GLN A 502 -0.69 -18.78 -34.88
N MET A 503 -0.25 -18.61 -33.63
CA MET A 503 0.82 -19.41 -33.03
C MET A 503 0.45 -20.88 -32.88
N GLN A 504 -0.80 -21.18 -32.50
CA GLN A 504 -1.28 -22.56 -32.39
C GLN A 504 -1.26 -23.29 -33.73
N ARG A 505 -1.66 -22.62 -34.83
CA ARG A 505 -1.68 -23.22 -36.17
C ARG A 505 -0.31 -23.68 -36.65
N ILE A 506 0.75 -22.99 -36.23
CA ILE A 506 2.14 -23.30 -36.61
C ILE A 506 2.89 -24.08 -35.53
N PHE A 507 2.23 -24.45 -34.42
CA PHE A 507 2.89 -25.08 -33.29
C PHE A 507 3.21 -26.55 -33.61
N VAL A 508 4.49 -26.90 -33.58
CA VAL A 508 4.99 -28.26 -33.72
C VAL A 508 5.48 -28.74 -32.37
N ARG A 509 4.93 -29.86 -31.90
CA ARG A 509 5.32 -30.50 -30.63
C ARG A 509 6.83 -30.74 -30.58
N PRO A 510 7.54 -30.28 -29.53
CA PRO A 510 8.97 -30.53 -29.38
C PRO A 510 9.32 -32.00 -29.26
N SER A 511 10.47 -32.40 -29.81
CA SER A 511 10.99 -33.77 -29.69
C SER A 511 12.52 -33.83 -29.62
N LEU A 512 13.05 -34.93 -29.09
CA LEU A 512 14.51 -35.18 -29.02
C LEU A 512 15.20 -35.18 -30.40
N LYS A 513 14.46 -35.45 -31.49
CA LYS A 513 14.98 -35.43 -32.87
C LYS A 513 15.48 -34.05 -33.31
N GLU A 514 15.14 -33.00 -32.58
CA GLU A 514 15.58 -31.63 -32.86
C GLU A 514 16.98 -31.33 -32.33
N GLY A 515 17.56 -32.20 -31.48
CA GLY A 515 18.88 -32.02 -30.88
C GLY A 515 18.85 -31.71 -29.37
N PHE A 516 17.68 -31.74 -28.73
CA PHE A 516 17.56 -31.63 -27.28
C PHE A 516 17.99 -32.93 -26.58
N LYS A 517 18.62 -32.81 -25.40
CA LYS A 517 18.91 -33.94 -24.51
C LYS A 517 17.70 -34.36 -23.69
N ALA A 518 16.87 -33.39 -23.33
CA ALA A 518 15.60 -33.63 -22.66
C ALA A 518 14.50 -32.69 -23.18
N VAL A 519 13.27 -33.19 -23.17
CA VAL A 519 12.04 -32.41 -23.31
C VAL A 519 11.23 -32.55 -22.02
N VAL A 520 11.16 -31.46 -21.26
CA VAL A 520 10.36 -31.37 -20.04
C VAL A 520 8.96 -30.87 -20.40
N ILE A 521 7.93 -31.60 -20.01
CA ILE A 521 6.53 -31.30 -20.36
C ILE A 521 5.78 -30.83 -19.12
N ILE A 522 5.29 -29.60 -19.15
CA ILE A 522 4.53 -28.94 -18.08
C ILE A 522 3.05 -28.87 -18.49
N ARG A 523 2.20 -29.59 -17.74
CA ARG A 523 0.75 -29.67 -17.96
C ARG A 523 -0.10 -29.17 -16.79
N SER A 524 0.52 -28.88 -15.66
CA SER A 524 -0.16 -28.36 -14.47
C SER A 524 0.75 -27.38 -13.73
N PHE A 525 0.15 -26.52 -12.91
CA PHE A 525 0.90 -25.59 -12.10
C PHE A 525 1.79 -26.29 -11.07
N GLU A 526 1.36 -27.47 -10.59
CA GLU A 526 2.17 -28.31 -9.69
C GLU A 526 3.44 -28.79 -10.38
N ALA A 527 3.35 -29.32 -11.60
CA ALA A 527 4.52 -29.72 -12.39
C ALA A 527 5.48 -28.53 -12.63
N ALA A 528 4.95 -27.32 -12.85
CA ALA A 528 5.77 -26.13 -12.99
C ALA A 528 6.52 -25.79 -11.69
N LYS A 529 5.85 -25.87 -10.52
CA LYS A 529 6.47 -25.66 -9.20
C LYS A 529 7.53 -26.72 -8.90
N GLU A 530 7.24 -27.99 -9.18
CA GLU A 530 8.17 -29.11 -9.03
C GLU A 530 9.45 -28.85 -9.85
N PHE A 531 9.31 -28.39 -11.10
CA PHE A 531 10.44 -28.09 -11.96
C PHE A 531 11.23 -26.86 -11.48
N VAL A 532 10.57 -25.80 -11.00
CA VAL A 532 11.25 -24.66 -10.36
C VAL A 532 12.05 -25.13 -9.14
N ALA A 533 11.46 -25.97 -8.29
CA ALA A 533 12.12 -26.48 -7.10
C ALA A 533 13.33 -27.35 -7.43
N MET A 534 13.25 -28.17 -8.49
CA MET A 534 14.35 -29.00 -8.98
C MET A 534 15.54 -28.16 -9.46
N LEU A 535 15.29 -27.05 -10.15
CA LEU A 535 16.32 -26.19 -10.74
C LEU A 535 16.83 -25.08 -9.81
N SER A 536 16.12 -24.82 -8.71
CA SER A 536 16.47 -23.77 -7.75
C SER A 536 17.35 -24.30 -6.63
N PRO A 537 18.19 -23.44 -6.01
CA PRO A 537 18.87 -23.80 -4.77
C PRO A 537 17.86 -24.23 -3.70
N LYS A 538 18.20 -25.27 -2.92
CA LYS A 538 17.35 -25.70 -1.80
C LYS A 538 17.20 -24.57 -0.80
N ILE A 539 15.96 -24.21 -0.49
CA ILE A 539 15.66 -23.19 0.51
C ILE A 539 15.62 -23.85 1.87
N GLY A 540 16.54 -23.45 2.73
CA GLY A 540 16.60 -23.87 4.11
C GLY A 540 16.63 -22.68 5.07
N ILE A 541 16.97 -23.00 6.31
CA ILE A 541 17.16 -22.04 7.38
C ILE A 541 18.24 -21.04 6.96
N HIS A 542 17.88 -19.76 6.96
CA HIS A 542 18.86 -18.69 6.85
C HIS A 542 19.29 -18.31 8.26
N LYS A 543 20.46 -18.79 8.69
CA LYS A 543 20.97 -18.46 10.03
C LYS A 543 21.24 -16.96 10.10
N PHE A 544 20.65 -16.28 11.07
CA PHE A 544 20.97 -14.88 11.29
C PHE A 544 22.49 -14.75 11.55
N PRO A 545 23.22 -13.89 10.79
CA PRO A 545 24.66 -13.79 10.91
C PRO A 545 25.10 -13.47 12.34
N ARG A 546 26.23 -14.05 12.77
CA ARG A 546 26.85 -13.64 14.04
C ARG A 546 27.29 -12.18 13.92
N THR A 547 26.82 -11.34 14.85
CA THR A 547 27.19 -9.93 14.91
C THR A 547 28.50 -9.77 15.68
N ALA A 548 29.48 -9.08 15.10
CA ALA A 548 30.77 -8.86 15.75
C ALA A 548 30.73 -7.73 16.80
N HIS A 549 31.54 -7.82 17.84
CA HIS A 549 31.79 -6.74 18.78
C HIS A 549 32.61 -5.64 18.10
N LEU A 550 32.09 -4.40 18.13
CA LEU A 550 32.82 -3.20 17.69
C LEU A 550 33.80 -2.71 18.76
N LEU A 551 33.40 -2.85 20.02
CA LEU A 551 34.19 -2.56 21.21
C LEU A 551 34.01 -3.73 22.16
N ASP A 552 35.11 -4.29 22.66
CA ASP A 552 35.07 -5.25 23.75
C ASP A 552 35.18 -4.51 25.08
N LEU A 553 34.05 -4.39 25.77
CA LEU A 553 33.96 -3.81 27.10
C LEU A 553 34.11 -4.87 28.21
N GLY A 554 34.54 -6.10 27.88
CA GLY A 554 34.65 -7.23 28.81
C GLY A 554 33.45 -8.19 28.76
N ALA A 555 32.54 -8.00 27.80
CA ALA A 555 31.34 -8.82 27.62
C ALA A 555 31.43 -9.82 26.45
N ALA A 556 32.55 -9.82 25.69
CA ALA A 556 32.78 -10.79 24.64
C ALA A 556 33.09 -12.18 25.24
N THR A 557 32.47 -13.23 24.69
CA THR A 557 32.77 -14.63 25.02
C THR A 557 33.80 -15.22 24.04
N SER A 558 34.37 -16.39 24.33
CA SER A 558 35.29 -17.08 23.42
C SER A 558 34.70 -17.40 22.04
N ASP A 559 33.37 -17.38 21.91
CA ASP A 559 32.63 -17.65 20.67
C ASP A 559 32.31 -16.39 19.83
N ASP A 560 32.66 -15.19 20.33
CA ASP A 560 32.38 -13.91 19.68
C ASP A 560 33.47 -13.49 18.68
N ILE A 561 33.04 -12.79 17.63
CA ILE A 561 33.94 -12.18 16.64
C ILE A 561 34.22 -10.74 17.10
N ILE A 562 35.49 -10.36 17.25
CA ILE A 562 35.90 -8.99 17.57
C ILE A 562 36.46 -8.36 16.28
N LEU A 563 35.96 -7.17 15.91
CA LEU A 563 36.51 -6.43 14.76
C LEU A 563 37.80 -5.71 15.17
N PRO A 564 38.86 -5.70 14.34
CA PRO A 564 40.07 -4.93 14.61
C PRO A 564 39.77 -3.42 14.63
N SER A 565 40.59 -2.66 15.37
CA SER A 565 40.44 -1.26 15.79
C SER A 565 39.71 -0.30 14.82
N SER A 566 39.05 0.69 15.41
CA SER A 566 38.14 1.72 14.83
C SER A 566 38.59 2.41 13.53
N SER A 567 39.87 2.34 13.15
CA SER A 567 40.41 2.87 11.88
C SER A 567 39.88 2.19 10.61
N THR A 568 39.24 1.01 10.69
CA THR A 568 38.61 0.33 9.54
C THR A 568 37.11 0.63 9.37
N LEU A 569 36.45 1.25 10.36
CA LEU A 569 35.00 1.46 10.38
C LEU A 569 34.57 2.80 9.79
N SER A 570 35.46 3.81 9.77
CA SER A 570 35.22 5.12 9.14
C SER A 570 35.26 5.09 7.60
N THR A 571 35.69 3.97 7.01
CA THR A 571 35.82 3.80 5.54
C THR A 571 34.50 3.46 4.86
N TYR A 572 33.46 3.08 5.62
CA TYR A 572 32.16 2.72 5.04
C TYR A 572 31.31 3.97 4.80
N SER A 573 31.04 4.27 3.54
CA SER A 573 30.07 5.30 3.15
C SER A 573 28.64 4.81 3.40
N GLY A 574 27.86 5.61 4.14
CA GLY A 574 26.47 5.27 4.47
C GLY A 574 26.00 5.93 5.76
N GLN A 575 24.71 5.82 6.05
CA GLN A 575 24.13 6.28 7.30
C GLN A 575 24.25 5.18 8.36
N VAL A 576 24.64 5.55 9.58
CA VAL A 576 24.66 4.66 10.73
C VAL A 576 23.32 4.76 11.47
N ILE A 577 22.73 3.58 11.72
CA ILE A 577 21.54 3.41 12.55
C ILE A 577 21.91 2.54 13.75
N ILE A 578 21.62 3.04 14.95
CA ILE A 578 21.88 2.33 16.20
C ILE A 578 20.56 2.09 16.91
N THR A 579 20.30 0.84 17.27
CA THR A 579 19.10 0.42 17.99
C THR A 579 19.45 -0.18 19.34
N GLU A 580 18.48 -0.18 20.25
CA GLU A 580 18.56 -0.99 21.46
C GLU A 580 18.75 -2.46 21.10
N LYS A 581 19.70 -3.13 21.75
CA LYS A 581 19.82 -4.57 21.69
C LYS A 581 18.95 -5.18 22.78
N VAL A 582 17.99 -6.02 22.37
CA VAL A 582 17.10 -6.74 23.28
C VAL A 582 17.56 -8.18 23.49
N ASP A 583 17.35 -8.70 24.70
CA ASP A 583 17.82 -9.99 25.16
C ASP A 583 16.69 -11.04 25.11
N GLY A 584 16.74 -11.92 24.11
CA GLY A 584 15.70 -12.91 23.86
C GLY A 584 16.19 -14.11 23.05
N ALA A 585 15.23 -14.80 22.45
CA ALA A 585 15.50 -15.89 21.51
C ALA A 585 15.34 -15.42 20.06
N ASN A 586 16.42 -15.49 19.29
CA ASN A 586 16.42 -15.11 17.88
C ASN A 586 15.33 -15.85 17.10
N MET A 587 14.52 -15.11 16.35
CA MET A 587 13.38 -15.65 15.63
C MET A 587 13.27 -15.03 14.23
N GLY A 588 12.90 -15.87 13.26
CA GLY A 588 12.65 -15.47 11.88
C GLY A 588 11.32 -16.03 11.37
N PHE A 589 10.55 -15.21 10.66
CA PHE A 589 9.28 -15.57 10.03
C PHE A 589 9.39 -15.47 8.50
N SER A 590 8.94 -16.50 7.79
CA SER A 590 8.88 -16.54 6.33
C SER A 590 7.64 -17.32 5.87
N LEU A 591 7.27 -17.25 4.58
CA LEU A 591 6.18 -18.06 4.05
C LEU A 591 6.69 -19.39 3.49
N SER A 592 5.82 -20.41 3.51
CA SER A 592 6.02 -21.65 2.76
C SER A 592 5.91 -21.43 1.25
N ALA A 593 6.49 -22.33 0.46
CA ALA A 593 6.51 -22.25 -1.01
C ALA A 593 5.11 -22.21 -1.66
N ASP A 594 4.11 -22.77 -1.00
CA ASP A 594 2.71 -22.82 -1.41
C ASP A 594 1.85 -21.72 -0.76
N ARG A 595 2.45 -20.85 0.06
CA ARG A 595 1.78 -19.80 0.88
C ARG A 595 0.80 -20.32 1.92
N SER A 596 0.76 -21.63 2.19
CA SER A 596 -0.22 -22.21 3.13
C SER A 596 0.05 -21.86 4.58
N GLN A 597 1.31 -21.60 4.95
CA GLN A 597 1.71 -21.39 6.34
C GLN A 597 2.86 -20.40 6.49
N ILE A 598 2.91 -19.79 7.68
CA ILE A 598 4.06 -19.04 8.17
C ILE A 598 5.03 -20.05 8.80
N VAL A 599 6.24 -20.11 8.26
CA VAL A 599 7.33 -20.93 8.74
C VAL A 599 8.15 -20.12 9.73
N VAL A 600 8.31 -20.65 10.95
CA VAL A 600 9.09 -20.02 12.02
C VAL A 600 10.42 -20.73 12.19
N GLN A 601 11.51 -19.97 12.13
CA GLN A 601 12.85 -20.44 12.41
C GLN A 601 13.40 -19.80 13.69
N ASN A 602 14.02 -20.62 14.53
CA ASN A 602 15.02 -20.18 15.49
C ASN A 602 16.41 -20.35 14.83
N ARG A 603 17.45 -19.73 15.40
CA ARG A 603 18.84 -19.61 14.91
C ARG A 603 19.37 -20.74 14.04
N SER A 604 19.06 -22.00 14.33
CA SER A 604 19.54 -23.16 13.55
C SER A 604 18.50 -24.25 13.27
N HIS A 605 17.22 -24.07 13.62
CA HIS A 605 16.16 -25.07 13.41
C HIS A 605 14.78 -24.40 13.30
N TYR A 606 13.83 -25.06 12.66
CA TYR A 606 12.43 -24.63 12.67
C TYR A 606 11.77 -24.94 14.02
N VAL A 607 10.85 -24.07 14.45
CA VAL A 607 10.19 -24.17 15.76
C VAL A 607 8.67 -24.02 15.62
N SER A 608 7.95 -24.58 16.58
CA SER A 608 6.51 -24.45 16.77
C SER A 608 6.19 -24.30 18.26
N SER A 609 4.91 -24.12 18.57
CA SER A 609 4.43 -24.08 19.96
C SER A 609 4.68 -25.37 20.75
N SER A 610 4.94 -26.49 20.07
CA SER A 610 5.27 -27.78 20.70
C SER A 610 6.77 -28.02 20.89
N SER A 611 7.64 -27.16 20.33
CA SER A 611 9.10 -27.40 20.35
C SER A 611 9.74 -27.19 21.73
N HIS A 612 9.33 -26.15 22.47
CA HIS A 612 9.88 -25.81 23.78
C HIS A 612 8.91 -24.91 24.56
N GLU A 613 8.97 -24.91 25.89
CA GLU A 613 8.04 -24.13 26.74
C GLU A 613 8.07 -22.62 26.43
N GLN A 614 9.25 -22.09 26.10
CA GLN A 614 9.41 -20.68 25.68
C GLN A 614 8.58 -20.31 24.44
N PHE A 615 8.19 -21.27 23.59
CA PHE A 615 7.40 -21.04 22.38
C PHE A 615 5.90 -21.34 22.58
N LYS A 616 5.46 -21.67 23.80
CA LYS A 616 4.07 -22.06 24.08
C LYS A 616 3.03 -21.03 23.61
N LYS A 617 3.37 -19.74 23.64
CA LYS A 617 2.50 -18.63 23.20
C LYS A 617 2.65 -18.25 21.72
N LEU A 618 3.56 -18.90 20.98
CA LEU A 618 3.85 -18.59 19.58
C LEU A 618 2.63 -18.80 18.68
N ALA A 619 1.88 -19.89 18.86
CA ALA A 619 0.70 -20.17 18.04
C ALA A 619 -0.38 -19.08 18.16
N HIS A 620 -0.63 -18.59 19.38
CA HIS A 620 -1.57 -17.50 19.60
C HIS A 620 -1.08 -16.18 19.02
N TRP A 621 0.22 -15.88 19.16
CA TRP A 621 0.81 -14.67 18.56
C TRP A 621 0.73 -14.71 17.03
N LEU A 622 1.02 -15.85 16.40
CA LEU A 622 0.88 -16.04 14.96
C LEU A 622 -0.57 -15.86 14.47
N ASP A 623 -1.56 -16.28 15.26
CA ASP A 623 -2.97 -16.12 14.91
C ASP A 623 -3.38 -14.64 14.90
N VAL A 624 -2.99 -13.89 15.93
CA VAL A 624 -3.23 -12.44 16.06
C VAL A 624 -2.56 -11.66 14.90
N HIS A 625 -1.31 -11.97 14.58
CA HIS A 625 -0.53 -11.24 13.56
C HIS A 625 -0.54 -11.90 12.18
N ARG A 626 -1.42 -12.89 11.93
CA ARG A 626 -1.40 -13.70 10.70
C ARG A 626 -1.51 -12.82 9.46
N ASN A 627 -2.55 -12.00 9.38
CA ASN A 627 -2.83 -11.17 8.21
C ASN A 627 -1.71 -10.15 7.96
N GLU A 628 -1.18 -9.56 9.03
CA GLU A 628 -0.07 -8.60 8.98
C GLU A 628 1.22 -9.25 8.44
N LEU A 629 1.54 -10.47 8.90
CA LEU A 629 2.70 -11.22 8.43
C LEU A 629 2.55 -11.62 6.96
N TYR A 630 1.36 -12.02 6.52
CA TYR A 630 1.10 -12.29 5.09
C TYR A 630 1.26 -11.01 4.25
N GLN A 631 0.74 -9.87 4.70
CA GLN A 631 0.90 -8.58 4.02
C GLN A 631 2.38 -8.14 3.94
N LEU A 632 3.17 -8.45 4.96
CA LEU A 632 4.59 -8.12 5.01
C LEU A 632 5.45 -9.08 4.17
N LEU A 633 5.13 -10.38 4.15
CA LEU A 633 5.98 -11.42 3.55
C LEU A 633 5.56 -11.83 2.12
N ASP A 634 4.27 -11.84 1.77
CA ASP A 634 3.77 -12.24 0.43
C ASP A 634 3.88 -11.10 -0.59
N ARG A 635 5.10 -10.57 -0.75
CA ARG A 635 5.37 -9.41 -1.61
C ARG A 635 5.94 -9.78 -2.98
N ASP A 636 6.28 -11.05 -3.19
CA ASP A 636 6.79 -11.54 -4.47
C ASP A 636 5.95 -12.71 -4.99
N LYS A 637 5.24 -12.44 -6.09
CA LYS A 637 4.39 -13.43 -6.76
C LYS A 637 5.14 -14.69 -7.20
N TYR A 638 6.43 -14.56 -7.52
CA TYR A 638 7.24 -15.64 -8.09
C TYR A 638 8.13 -16.33 -7.04
N PHE A 639 8.36 -15.68 -5.89
CA PHE A 639 9.20 -16.22 -4.83
C PHE A 639 8.57 -16.01 -3.44
N PRO A 640 7.61 -16.87 -3.04
CA PRO A 640 6.91 -16.77 -1.76
C PRO A 640 7.85 -16.75 -0.55
N GLU A 641 8.90 -17.58 -0.57
CA GLU A 641 9.83 -17.70 0.56
C GLU A 641 10.90 -16.58 0.58
N ARG A 642 10.77 -15.53 -0.26
CA ARG A 642 11.81 -14.51 -0.50
C ARG A 642 12.18 -13.73 0.76
N TYR A 643 11.19 -13.33 1.54
CA TYR A 643 11.40 -12.44 2.68
C TYR A 643 11.43 -13.21 4.00
N ILE A 644 12.32 -12.79 4.90
CA ILE A 644 12.38 -13.30 6.27
C ILE A 644 12.40 -12.11 7.24
N LEU A 645 11.34 -11.97 8.04
CA LEU A 645 11.31 -10.97 9.11
C LEU A 645 12.06 -11.54 10.32
N PHE A 646 13.14 -10.87 10.73
CA PHE A 646 13.95 -11.22 11.88
C PHE A 646 13.65 -10.32 13.08
N GLY A 647 13.63 -10.94 14.25
CA GLY A 647 13.44 -10.26 15.52
C GLY A 647 13.87 -11.11 16.70
N GLU A 648 13.59 -10.62 17.89
CA GLU A 648 13.77 -11.36 19.15
C GLU A 648 12.41 -11.77 19.72
N TRP A 649 12.31 -13.04 20.10
CA TRP A 649 11.18 -13.57 20.85
C TRP A 649 11.45 -13.41 22.35
N LEU A 650 10.58 -12.67 23.02
CA LEU A 650 10.77 -12.14 24.37
C LEU A 650 9.75 -12.69 25.36
N TYR A 651 9.10 -13.83 25.09
CA TYR A 651 8.17 -14.43 26.05
C TYR A 651 8.88 -14.86 27.34
N ALA A 652 10.05 -15.50 27.21
CA ALA A 652 10.85 -15.98 28.33
C ALA A 652 11.86 -14.92 28.76
N THR A 653 11.99 -14.70 30.07
CA THR A 653 13.11 -13.93 30.62
C THR A 653 14.40 -14.74 30.45
N HIS A 654 15.36 -14.17 29.71
CA HIS A 654 16.70 -14.73 29.59
C HIS A 654 17.59 -14.18 30.71
N SER A 655 18.16 -12.99 30.50
CA SER A 655 19.02 -12.30 31.46
C SER A 655 18.38 -10.98 31.92
N ILE A 656 17.62 -10.31 31.04
CA ILE A 656 16.89 -9.07 31.36
C ILE A 656 15.40 -9.37 31.62
N PRO A 657 14.85 -9.06 32.81
CA PRO A 657 13.44 -9.24 33.14
C PRO A 657 12.61 -8.05 32.64
N TYR A 658 12.20 -8.10 31.37
CA TYR A 658 11.39 -7.03 30.81
C TYR A 658 10.01 -6.93 31.47
N THR A 659 9.55 -5.72 31.78
CA THR A 659 8.29 -5.50 32.53
C THR A 659 7.17 -4.87 31.69
N HIS A 660 7.51 -4.15 30.62
CA HIS A 660 6.54 -3.40 29.80
C HIS A 660 6.85 -3.46 28.31
N LEU A 661 7.07 -4.67 27.79
CA LEU A 661 7.23 -4.87 26.34
C LEU A 661 5.93 -4.49 25.61
N PRO A 662 6.01 -3.88 24.41
CA PRO A 662 4.82 -3.62 23.61
C PRO A 662 4.21 -4.92 23.07
N ASP A 663 5.03 -5.94 22.85
CA ASP A 663 4.62 -7.25 22.35
C ASP A 663 5.67 -8.33 22.67
N ARG A 664 5.33 -9.62 22.48
CA ARG A 664 6.22 -10.77 22.71
C ARG A 664 7.28 -10.96 21.63
N PHE A 665 7.16 -10.29 20.49
CA PHE A 665 8.15 -10.31 19.42
C PHE A 665 8.53 -8.88 19.03
N MET A 666 9.82 -8.64 18.89
CA MET A 666 10.35 -7.35 18.48
C MET A 666 11.16 -7.49 17.21
N ALA A 667 10.63 -6.97 16.10
CA ALA A 667 11.30 -7.00 14.81
C ALA A 667 12.52 -6.05 14.79
N PHE A 668 13.63 -6.50 14.22
CA PHE A 668 14.83 -5.67 14.09
C PHE A 668 15.44 -5.64 12.68
N ASP A 669 15.19 -6.64 11.84
CA ASP A 669 15.73 -6.71 10.47
C ASP A 669 14.78 -7.47 9.52
N LEU A 670 14.90 -7.20 8.22
CA LEU A 670 14.19 -7.92 7.15
C LEU A 670 15.20 -8.39 6.10
N TYR A 671 15.22 -9.69 5.84
CA TYR A 671 16.11 -10.31 4.86
C TYR A 671 15.40 -10.53 3.52
N ASP A 672 16.08 -10.23 2.43
CA ASP A 672 15.65 -10.51 1.06
C ASP A 672 16.56 -11.56 0.41
N ARG A 673 16.06 -12.78 0.26
CA ARG A 673 16.80 -13.89 -0.36
C ARG A 673 17.15 -13.67 -1.83
N SER A 674 16.37 -12.87 -2.55
CA SER A 674 16.62 -12.59 -3.97
C SER A 674 17.82 -11.67 -4.14
N LEU A 675 17.97 -10.71 -3.23
CA LEU A 675 19.09 -9.76 -3.22
C LEU A 675 20.28 -10.24 -2.40
N ASP A 676 20.11 -11.32 -1.64
CA ASP A 676 21.08 -11.84 -0.67
C ASP A 676 21.54 -10.76 0.32
N ALA A 677 20.58 -9.97 0.82
CA ALA A 677 20.86 -8.77 1.62
C ALA A 677 19.77 -8.48 2.64
N PHE A 678 20.15 -7.80 3.72
CA PHE A 678 19.22 -7.22 4.68
C PHE A 678 18.80 -5.82 4.21
N LEU A 679 17.52 -5.50 4.32
CA LEU A 679 16.96 -4.20 3.94
C LEU A 679 17.24 -3.15 5.01
N ASP A 680 17.33 -1.89 4.59
CA ASP A 680 17.59 -0.78 5.51
C ASP A 680 16.45 -0.53 6.51
N ARG A 681 16.74 0.25 7.55
CA ARG A 681 15.82 0.55 8.64
C ARG A 681 14.59 1.28 8.13
N ARG A 682 14.76 2.22 7.20
CA ARG A 682 13.66 3.02 6.64
C ARG A 682 12.66 2.12 5.92
N THR A 683 13.12 1.14 5.15
CA THR A 683 12.25 0.19 4.46
C THR A 683 11.52 -0.70 5.46
N LEU A 684 12.22 -1.22 6.48
CA LEU A 684 11.59 -2.01 7.54
C LEU A 684 10.48 -1.23 8.27
N GLU A 685 10.75 0.00 8.71
CA GLU A 685 9.78 0.86 9.39
C GLU A 685 8.60 1.22 8.48
N GLY A 686 8.84 1.50 7.20
CA GLY A 686 7.77 1.77 6.23
C GLY A 686 6.86 0.56 6.00
N LEU A 687 7.39 -0.66 6.09
CA LEU A 687 6.62 -1.89 5.97
C LEU A 687 5.85 -2.22 7.26
N LEU A 688 6.48 -2.02 8.43
CA LEU A 688 5.85 -2.29 9.73
C LEU A 688 4.86 -1.20 10.16
N GLY A 689 4.94 0.02 9.62
CA GLY A 689 4.05 1.13 9.99
C GLY A 689 2.57 0.91 9.69
N GLN A 690 2.21 -0.16 8.98
CA GLN A 690 0.84 -0.60 8.72
C GLN A 690 0.43 -1.82 9.57
N THR A 691 1.25 -2.21 10.55
CA THR A 691 1.07 -3.41 11.37
C THR A 691 1.16 -3.05 12.84
N THR A 692 0.66 -3.94 13.69
CA THR A 692 0.83 -3.85 15.16
C THR A 692 2.13 -4.48 15.66
N ILE A 693 2.90 -5.13 14.77
CA ILE A 693 4.19 -5.75 15.10
C ILE A 693 5.21 -4.69 15.53
N GLY A 694 5.65 -4.78 16.80
CA GLY A 694 6.63 -3.89 17.38
C GLY A 694 8.03 -4.02 16.76
N THR A 695 8.78 -2.92 16.77
CA THR A 695 10.17 -2.90 16.34
C THR A 695 11.09 -2.32 17.41
N VAL A 696 12.33 -2.81 17.47
CA VAL A 696 13.33 -2.30 18.41
C VAL A 696 13.56 -0.78 18.23
N PRO A 697 13.76 -0.02 19.30
CA PRO A 697 13.85 1.43 19.23
C PRO A 697 15.18 1.89 18.67
N VAL A 698 15.12 3.00 17.93
CA VAL A 698 16.31 3.66 17.40
C VAL A 698 16.84 4.63 18.45
N ILE A 699 18.08 4.42 18.86
CA ILE A 699 18.82 5.27 19.79
C ILE A 699 19.51 6.39 19.03
N TYR A 700 20.02 6.12 17.82
CA TYR A 700 20.79 7.10 17.06
C TYR A 700 20.66 6.89 15.54
N ARG A 701 20.66 8.01 14.81
CA ARG A 701 20.76 8.07 13.34
C ARG A 701 21.76 9.15 12.94
N GLY A 702 22.73 8.82 12.10
CA GLY A 702 23.70 9.80 11.61
C GLY A 702 25.01 9.19 11.14
N GLU A 703 26.10 9.92 11.31
CA GLU A 703 27.45 9.42 11.04
C GLU A 703 27.92 8.48 12.16
N MET A 704 28.99 7.71 11.92
CA MET A 704 29.50 6.79 12.94
C MET A 704 29.92 7.56 14.21
N PRO A 705 29.31 7.26 15.38
CA PRO A 705 29.70 7.92 16.62
C PRO A 705 31.11 7.55 17.07
N THR A 706 31.72 8.42 17.89
CA THR A 706 32.99 8.12 18.56
C THR A 706 32.81 6.96 19.55
N GLU A 707 33.91 6.30 19.92
CA GLU A 707 33.88 5.19 20.88
C GLU A 707 33.26 5.60 22.22
N ASP A 708 33.54 6.81 22.71
CA ASP A 708 32.97 7.32 23.96
C ASP A 708 31.46 7.51 23.87
N LYS A 709 30.94 8.03 22.74
CA LYS A 709 29.49 8.11 22.52
C LYS A 709 28.83 6.73 22.48
N LEU A 710 29.50 5.72 21.93
CA LEU A 710 28.98 4.34 21.94
C LEU A 710 28.95 3.77 23.37
N LYS A 711 29.96 4.05 24.20
CA LYS A 711 29.96 3.67 25.62
C LYS A 711 28.80 4.33 26.37
N ASP A 712 28.55 5.62 26.12
CA ASP A 712 27.43 6.35 26.73
C ASP A 712 26.07 5.77 26.32
N MET A 713 25.88 5.44 25.04
CA MET A 713 24.64 4.82 24.55
C MET A 713 24.34 3.48 25.23
N VAL A 714 25.38 2.70 25.54
CA VAL A 714 25.24 1.41 26.23
C VAL A 714 24.86 1.59 27.72
N GLN A 715 25.07 2.79 28.29
CA GLN A 715 24.61 3.13 29.65
C GLN A 715 23.18 3.68 29.69
N SER A 716 22.53 3.88 28.53
CA SER A 716 21.16 4.39 28.47
C SER A 716 20.14 3.44 29.09
N LEU A 717 19.01 3.99 29.55
CA LEU A 717 17.89 3.22 30.05
C LEU A 717 17.16 2.53 28.90
N SER A 718 16.74 1.30 29.13
CA SER A 718 15.88 0.55 28.21
C SER A 718 14.48 1.15 28.17
N MET A 719 13.82 1.05 27.01
CA MET A 719 12.41 1.45 26.91
C MET A 719 11.43 0.38 27.41
N PHE A 720 11.92 -0.78 27.84
CA PHE A 720 11.09 -1.97 28.11
C PHE A 720 11.15 -2.47 29.57
N TYR A 721 12.02 -1.89 30.39
CA TYR A 721 12.13 -2.18 31.81
C TYR A 721 12.91 -1.08 32.57
N ASP A 722 12.83 -1.10 33.90
CA ASP A 722 13.50 -0.14 34.78
C ASP A 722 15.00 -0.48 34.97
N GLY A 723 15.77 -0.42 33.88
CA GLY A 723 17.20 -0.67 33.91
C GLY A 723 17.91 -0.29 32.60
N ARG A 724 19.22 -0.49 32.55
CA ARG A 724 20.03 -0.13 31.37
C ARG A 724 19.82 -1.10 30.21
N VAL A 725 20.00 -0.66 28.98
CA VAL A 725 20.00 -1.56 27.81
C VAL A 725 21.02 -2.70 27.97
N GLU A 726 20.79 -3.84 27.29
CA GLU A 726 21.81 -4.90 27.17
C GLU A 726 23.07 -4.34 26.50
N GLY A 727 22.83 -3.54 25.47
CA GLY A 727 23.81 -2.97 24.58
C GLY A 727 23.11 -2.31 23.40
N VAL A 728 23.89 -2.04 22.38
CA VAL A 728 23.42 -1.43 21.14
C VAL A 728 23.80 -2.27 19.94
N TYR A 729 22.89 -2.32 18.96
CA TYR A 729 23.12 -2.93 17.67
C TYR A 729 23.32 -1.82 16.63
N VAL A 730 24.43 -1.90 15.89
CA VAL A 730 24.90 -0.84 14.99
C VAL A 730 24.85 -1.36 13.55
N LYS A 731 24.19 -0.62 12.67
CA LYS A 731 24.08 -0.92 11.24
C LYS A 731 24.59 0.24 10.40
N TRP A 732 25.39 -0.08 9.38
CA TRP A 732 25.72 0.83 8.29
C TRP A 732 24.79 0.54 7.12
N GLU A 733 24.05 1.55 6.69
CA GLU A 733 23.02 1.43 5.67
C GLU A 733 23.37 2.32 4.47
N SER A 734 23.28 1.75 3.27
CA SER A 734 23.55 2.46 2.01
C SER A 734 22.78 1.81 0.87
N GLY A 735 22.24 2.62 -0.04
CA GLY A 735 21.51 2.14 -1.22
C GLY A 735 20.29 1.27 -0.89
N GLY A 736 19.60 1.52 0.23
CA GLY A 736 18.43 0.74 0.64
C GLY A 736 18.72 -0.57 1.37
N ARG A 737 19.99 -0.83 1.74
CA ARG A 737 20.45 -2.12 2.30
C ARG A 737 21.41 -1.92 3.47
N VAL A 738 21.50 -2.94 4.33
CA VAL A 738 22.50 -3.04 5.40
C VAL A 738 23.81 -3.58 4.80
N VAL A 739 24.85 -2.76 4.84
CA VAL A 739 26.19 -3.09 4.30
C VAL A 739 27.04 -3.78 5.37
N LYS A 740 26.99 -3.27 6.60
CA LYS A 740 27.78 -3.79 7.73
C LYS A 740 26.95 -3.72 9.01
N ARG A 741 27.28 -4.59 9.96
CA ARG A 741 26.64 -4.66 11.28
C ARG A 741 27.68 -4.91 12.37
N GLY A 742 27.38 -4.44 13.57
CA GLY A 742 28.16 -4.67 14.77
C GLY A 742 27.31 -4.55 16.03
N LYS A 743 27.87 -4.93 17.17
CA LYS A 743 27.25 -4.76 18.49
C LYS A 743 28.24 -4.17 19.48
N VAL A 744 27.73 -3.48 20.49
CA VAL A 744 28.46 -3.15 21.71
C VAL A 744 27.57 -3.56 22.88
N VAL A 745 28.11 -4.34 23.80
CA VAL A 745 27.38 -4.89 24.95
C VAL A 745 28.02 -4.35 26.22
N ARG A 746 27.21 -4.01 27.23
CA ARG A 746 27.74 -3.45 28.49
C ARG A 746 28.60 -4.46 29.23
N ALA A 747 29.64 -3.97 29.92
CA ALA A 747 30.64 -4.78 30.60
C ALA A 747 30.09 -5.73 31.67
N ASP A 748 29.06 -5.30 32.40
CA ASP A 748 28.43 -6.03 33.50
C ASP A 748 27.31 -6.97 33.05
N PHE A 749 27.05 -7.07 31.74
CA PHE A 749 26.06 -8.00 31.21
C PHE A 749 26.66 -9.40 31.11
N ILE A 750 26.05 -10.33 31.84
CA ILE A 750 26.41 -11.76 31.80
C ILE A 750 25.34 -12.47 30.99
N ALA A 751 25.69 -12.88 29.76
CA ALA A 751 24.83 -13.73 28.94
C ALA A 751 24.64 -15.09 29.65
N GLY A 752 23.40 -15.44 29.97
CA GLY A 752 23.05 -16.54 30.90
C GLY A 752 23.33 -17.99 30.43
N ASN A 753 24.40 -18.26 29.69
CA ASN A 753 24.56 -19.46 28.86
C ASN A 753 24.57 -20.83 29.56
N GLU A 754 24.64 -20.96 30.90
CA GLU A 754 24.57 -22.27 31.58
C GLU A 754 23.47 -22.41 32.66
N HIS A 755 22.74 -21.34 32.99
CA HIS A 755 21.83 -21.33 34.13
C HIS A 755 20.33 -21.18 33.82
N TRP A 756 19.93 -20.77 32.61
CA TRP A 756 18.50 -20.56 32.30
C TRP A 756 17.76 -21.87 31.96
N SER A 757 18.39 -22.83 31.29
CA SER A 757 17.77 -24.11 30.91
C SER A 757 17.46 -25.03 32.10
N LYS A 758 17.99 -24.71 33.30
CA LYS A 758 17.80 -25.46 34.56
C LYS A 758 16.87 -24.75 35.56
N LYS A 759 16.42 -23.52 35.29
CA LYS A 759 15.48 -22.77 36.14
C LYS A 759 14.07 -22.84 35.55
N ASN A 760 13.04 -22.73 36.41
CA ASN A 760 11.65 -22.60 35.95
C ASN A 760 11.51 -21.37 35.06
N LEU A 761 10.75 -21.50 33.96
CA LEU A 761 10.53 -20.44 32.99
C LEU A 761 9.88 -19.21 33.64
N GLN A 762 10.58 -18.08 33.63
CA GLN A 762 10.02 -16.78 34.00
C GLN A 762 9.52 -16.08 32.73
N VAL A 763 8.34 -15.46 32.81
CA VAL A 763 7.68 -14.80 31.68
C VAL A 763 7.87 -13.28 31.80
N ASN A 764 8.28 -12.63 30.71
CA ASN A 764 8.38 -11.17 30.67
C ASN A 764 7.00 -10.49 30.67
N GLY A 765 6.93 -9.29 31.22
CA GLY A 765 5.74 -8.45 31.24
C GLY A 765 5.47 -7.74 29.91
N ILE A 766 4.19 -7.59 29.56
CA ILE A 766 3.71 -6.81 28.42
C ILE A 766 3.04 -5.56 28.98
N ALA A 767 3.22 -4.41 28.34
CA ALA A 767 2.51 -3.19 28.69
C ALA A 767 1.00 -3.39 28.51
N ASN A 768 0.20 -3.11 29.54
CA ASN A 768 -1.25 -3.02 29.37
C ASN A 768 -1.53 -1.76 28.55
N ILE A 769 -1.92 -1.93 27.29
CA ILE A 769 -2.38 -0.84 26.41
C ILE A 769 -3.86 -0.59 26.68
#